data_AF-A0A2U2I6P7-F1
#
_entry.id   AF-A0A2U2I6P7-F1
#
_cell.length_a   1.000
_cell.length_b   1.000
_cell.length_c   1.000
_cell.angle_alpha   90.00
_cell.angle_beta   90.00
_cell.angle_gamma   90.00
#
_symmetry.space_group_name_H-M   'P 1'
#
loop_
_entity.id
_entity.type
_entity.pdbx_description
1 polymer ?
#
loop_
_entity_poly.entity_id
_entity_poly.type
_entity_poly.pdbx_seq_one_letter_code
_entity_poly.pdbx_strand_id
1 'polypeptide(L)'
;MVAGHRRRPRQTASGDARRARTIAEQPGDLRQGNQKSKHTWSASAPTAMSTPLPTRRQALIFSVKATLHRLLRACKNAGDSGLRRWPATTGHGAPAGLVRGESVSLLRASDREELRQLNLGKIENLRVALRAIDGVRVPGGGVFSFWAQLGRPSARRGYVPGRELREGCVIPSIGGGLCQLSNALYQAAIDAGFEIVERQAHSQIVEGSAAQLGRDATVFWNYVDLRFRAGVPFSISAHMDGDELRVAIRTASAAPAPAPARAQAAVVIALAKPGADAPGSCETCGQDQCFRRTDARQPRNGRRGVVMVDNVWPEFDAWLAAAGEGGRRLLVPLDGKARGKARYGWSTDCYERVHTFPALTLWRALASRMLASRAAVRQRASIRFRQRLARAYVESLHYLDEHIVIAQELLPHVWQLGALQGRSFDVLMSGLPMKHLQARLDQAFLHNPASTTLADFRAPPGLVAAEEAALARARRIITPHHGVAELFRNATLLPWAPPRAASAAPGAGFKIVFPGPSLGRKGAYELRSVARALDLRLSLLGPVLEAPAFWDGIEVELLGRAGDDWLREAAVVVSPSWIDGPPQQLLQALLAGIPVIATDACGLPPQKNLTLVAAGDSVALELALQPYARACRSFGEPFACAAGL
;
A
#
# COMPACT_ATOMS: atom_id res chain seq x y z
N MET A 1 25.25 57.30 21.83
CA MET A 1 24.18 57.31 22.85
C MET A 1 24.25 56.03 23.68
N VAL A 2 24.82 56.17 24.89
CA VAL A 2 24.64 55.40 26.15
C VAL A 2 24.41 53.88 26.02
N ALA A 3 25.48 53.04 26.11
CA ALA A 3 26.02 52.40 27.33
C ALA A 3 25.03 51.43 28.01
N GLY A 4 25.29 50.15 28.33
CA GLY A 4 26.51 49.37 28.50
C GLY A 4 26.53 48.73 29.92
N HIS A 5 26.92 47.44 30.02
CA HIS A 5 27.27 46.63 31.23
C HIS A 5 26.20 45.64 31.73
N ARG A 6 26.38 44.30 31.61
CA ARG A 6 27.26 43.34 32.34
C ARG A 6 26.98 43.22 33.86
N ARG A 7 26.39 42.10 34.31
CA ARG A 7 26.99 41.04 35.18
C ARG A 7 25.90 40.15 35.86
N ARG A 8 26.21 38.84 35.93
CA ARG A 8 25.57 37.72 36.67
C ARG A 8 25.67 37.91 38.21
N PRO A 9 24.88 37.24 39.11
CA PRO A 9 25.07 35.81 39.45
C PRO A 9 23.83 34.98 39.94
N ARG A 10 24.14 33.69 40.15
CA ARG A 10 23.41 32.54 40.74
C ARG A 10 22.62 32.81 42.04
N GLN A 11 21.55 32.03 42.26
CA GLN A 11 21.23 31.17 43.44
C GLN A 11 19.78 30.66 43.27
N THR A 12 19.48 29.36 43.11
CA THR A 12 19.34 28.27 44.10
C THR A 12 18.48 28.61 45.32
N ALA A 13 17.31 27.96 45.43
CA ALA A 13 16.67 27.68 46.71
C ALA A 13 16.07 26.26 46.66
N SER A 14 16.54 25.44 47.58
CA SER A 14 16.21 24.04 47.84
C SER A 14 15.95 23.88 49.34
N GLY A 15 15.02 22.98 49.71
CA GLY A 15 14.91 22.39 51.05
C GLY A 15 14.30 23.32 52.10
N ASP A 16 13.76 22.84 53.21
CA ASP A 16 13.72 21.49 53.79
C ASP A 16 12.74 21.60 54.99
N ALA A 17 11.78 20.68 55.18
CA ALA A 17 11.81 19.60 56.17
C ALA A 17 12.08 20.00 57.65
N ARG A 18 11.13 19.64 58.54
CA ARG A 18 11.29 18.78 59.76
C ARG A 18 10.08 18.96 60.70
N ARG A 19 9.31 17.90 60.97
CA ARG A 19 9.46 16.90 62.05
C ARG A 19 9.35 17.48 63.47
N ALA A 20 8.31 17.06 64.19
CA ALA A 20 8.41 16.65 65.59
C ALA A 20 7.31 15.60 65.90
N ARG A 21 7.72 14.52 66.56
CA ARG A 21 6.92 13.41 67.10
C ARG A 21 6.60 13.69 68.56
N THR A 22 5.43 13.25 69.05
CA THR A 22 5.22 12.47 70.31
C THR A 22 3.72 12.08 70.43
N ILE A 23 3.34 10.79 70.49
CA ILE A 23 2.97 9.98 71.69
C ILE A 23 1.71 10.57 72.40
N ALA A 24 0.60 9.91 72.71
CA ALA A 24 0.20 8.51 72.91
C ALA A 24 -1.36 8.37 72.91
N GLU A 25 -1.83 7.12 72.97
CA GLU A 25 -3.08 6.64 73.59
C GLU A 25 -4.44 6.73 72.83
N GLN A 26 -4.89 5.54 72.39
CA GLN A 26 -6.30 5.11 72.39
C GLN A 26 -6.73 4.76 73.82
N PRO A 27 -8.01 4.87 74.24
CA PRO A 27 -9.05 3.92 73.81
C PRO A 27 -10.51 4.45 73.78
N GLY A 28 -11.41 3.61 73.24
CA GLY A 28 -12.76 3.48 73.82
C GLY A 28 -13.92 4.19 73.12
N ASP A 29 -14.54 3.46 72.20
CA ASP A 29 -15.98 3.20 72.06
C ASP A 29 -16.98 4.12 72.81
N LEU A 30 -17.97 4.67 72.09
CA LEU A 30 -19.41 4.68 72.45
C LEU A 30 -20.26 5.48 71.44
N ARG A 31 -21.09 4.72 70.71
CA ARG A 31 -22.51 4.96 70.38
C ARG A 31 -23.01 6.29 69.77
N GLN A 32 -23.76 6.07 68.68
CA GLN A 32 -25.00 6.72 68.23
C GLN A 32 -24.93 8.10 67.59
N GLY A 33 -25.47 8.19 66.38
CA GLY A 33 -26.05 9.45 65.91
C GLY A 33 -26.14 9.61 64.39
N ASN A 34 -27.27 9.17 63.85
CA ASN A 34 -28.04 9.89 62.83
C ASN A 34 -27.79 9.59 61.35
N GLN A 35 -28.75 8.83 60.80
CA GLN A 35 -28.99 8.57 59.38
C GLN A 35 -29.37 9.86 58.64
N LYS A 36 -28.70 10.14 57.52
CA LYS A 36 -29.24 10.97 56.43
C LYS A 36 -29.35 10.13 55.17
N SER A 37 -30.58 10.00 54.70
CA SER A 37 -30.99 9.41 53.43
C SER A 37 -30.26 10.05 52.25
N LYS A 38 -29.49 9.25 51.51
CA LYS A 38 -29.02 9.59 50.17
C LYS A 38 -30.02 9.03 49.16
N HIS A 39 -30.71 9.91 48.45
CA HIS A 39 -31.39 9.57 47.22
C HIS A 39 -30.36 9.09 46.20
N THR A 40 -30.31 7.79 45.95
CA THR A 40 -29.61 7.20 44.82
C THR A 40 -30.57 7.17 43.63
N TRP A 41 -30.26 7.96 42.60
CA TRP A 41 -30.85 7.77 41.28
C TRP A 41 -30.34 6.43 40.72
N SER A 42 -31.19 5.41 40.78
CA SER A 42 -31.04 4.17 40.01
C SER A 42 -31.24 4.52 38.55
N ALA A 43 -30.14 4.63 37.78
CA ALA A 43 -30.19 4.58 36.34
C ALA A 43 -30.59 3.14 35.95
N SER A 44 -31.89 2.92 35.73
CA SER A 44 -32.40 1.69 35.16
C SER A 44 -31.78 1.52 33.78
N ALA A 45 -30.98 0.46 33.60
CA ALA A 45 -30.50 0.03 32.29
C ALA A 45 -31.70 -0.15 31.35
N PRO A 46 -31.60 0.24 30.07
CA PRO A 46 -32.69 0.02 29.12
C PRO A 46 -33.01 -1.48 29.07
N THR A 47 -34.25 -1.81 29.40
CA THR A 47 -34.81 -3.15 29.31
C THR A 47 -34.65 -3.61 27.87
N ALA A 48 -33.75 -4.57 27.63
CA ALA A 48 -33.59 -5.19 26.32
C ALA A 48 -34.94 -5.76 25.90
N MET A 49 -35.52 -5.24 24.81
CA MET A 49 -36.72 -5.82 24.20
C MET A 49 -36.44 -7.30 23.93
N SER A 50 -37.11 -8.18 24.67
CA SER A 50 -37.00 -9.63 24.54
C SER A 50 -37.74 -10.07 23.28
N THR A 51 -37.10 -9.90 22.12
CA THR A 51 -37.54 -10.58 20.90
C THR A 51 -37.39 -12.10 21.13
N PRO A 52 -38.46 -12.90 20.96
CA PRO A 52 -38.38 -14.34 21.19
C PRO A 52 -37.33 -14.96 20.27
N LEU A 53 -36.56 -15.91 20.80
CA LEU A 53 -35.52 -16.57 20.03
C LEU A 53 -36.11 -17.25 18.79
N PRO A 54 -35.47 -17.10 17.61
CA PRO A 54 -35.93 -17.80 16.43
C PRO A 54 -35.84 -19.30 16.67
N THR A 55 -36.88 -20.04 16.26
CA THR A 55 -36.95 -21.49 16.42
C THR A 55 -36.34 -22.21 15.21
N ARG A 56 -35.85 -23.44 15.42
CA ARG A 56 -35.39 -24.31 14.31
C ARG A 56 -36.51 -24.62 13.31
N ARG A 57 -37.77 -24.68 13.78
CA ARG A 57 -38.95 -24.83 12.92
C ARG A 57 -39.13 -23.64 11.98
N GLN A 58 -39.04 -22.40 12.49
CA GLN A 58 -39.06 -21.20 11.65
C GLN A 58 -37.92 -21.19 10.62
N ALA A 59 -36.72 -21.65 11.01
CA ALA A 59 -35.59 -21.79 10.10
C ALA A 59 -35.85 -22.81 8.98
N LEU A 60 -36.44 -23.96 9.32
CA LEU A 60 -36.83 -25.00 8.36
C LEU A 60 -37.91 -24.49 7.39
N ILE A 61 -38.96 -23.85 7.92
CA ILE A 61 -40.03 -23.24 7.11
C ILE A 61 -39.45 -22.23 6.12
N PHE A 62 -38.53 -21.36 6.59
CA PHE A 62 -37.83 -20.44 5.71
C PHE A 62 -37.04 -21.18 4.62
N SER A 63 -36.30 -22.24 4.98
CA SER A 63 -35.51 -23.03 4.02
C SER A 63 -36.37 -23.67 2.95
N VAL A 64 -37.53 -24.23 3.33
CA VAL A 64 -38.50 -24.82 2.40
C VAL A 64 -39.05 -23.75 1.46
N LYS A 65 -39.51 -22.60 2.00
CA LYS A 65 -40.00 -21.47 1.20
C LYS A 65 -38.93 -20.96 0.22
N ALA A 66 -37.71 -20.75 0.70
CA ALA A 66 -36.59 -20.32 -0.14
C ALA A 66 -36.30 -21.34 -1.25
N THR A 67 -36.36 -22.65 -0.95
CA THR A 67 -36.14 -23.70 -1.95
C THR A 67 -37.24 -23.71 -3.01
N LEU A 68 -38.51 -23.58 -2.61
CA LEU A 68 -39.63 -23.46 -3.55
C LEU A 68 -39.46 -22.23 -4.45
N HIS A 69 -39.14 -21.07 -3.89
CA HIS A 69 -38.88 -19.86 -4.69
C HIS A 69 -37.70 -20.03 -5.66
N ARG A 70 -36.64 -20.75 -5.27
CA ARG A 70 -35.52 -21.07 -6.17
C ARG A 70 -35.96 -21.98 -7.32
N LEU A 71 -36.79 -22.98 -7.06
CA LEU A 71 -37.33 -23.86 -8.10
C LEU A 71 -38.24 -23.10 -9.06
N LEU A 72 -39.20 -22.33 -8.53
CA LEU A 72 -40.08 -21.47 -9.33
C LEU A 72 -39.26 -20.48 -10.17
N ARG A 73 -38.22 -19.89 -9.60
CA ARG A 73 -37.31 -19.00 -10.31
C ARG A 73 -36.52 -19.73 -11.40
N ALA A 74 -36.04 -20.94 -11.15
CA ALA A 74 -35.34 -21.74 -12.14
C ALA A 74 -36.25 -22.03 -13.34
N CYS A 75 -37.50 -22.42 -13.11
CA CYS A 75 -38.50 -22.61 -14.17
C CYS A 75 -38.75 -21.31 -14.94
N LYS A 76 -38.93 -20.17 -14.25
CA LYS A 76 -39.13 -18.87 -14.90
C LYS A 76 -37.92 -18.45 -15.77
N ASN A 77 -36.71 -18.72 -15.30
CA ASN A 77 -35.48 -18.35 -16.00
C ASN A 77 -35.13 -19.32 -17.14
N ALA A 78 -35.65 -20.55 -17.16
CA ALA A 78 -35.36 -21.54 -18.20
C ALA A 78 -35.80 -21.09 -19.60
N GLY A 79 -36.79 -20.20 -19.71
CA GLY A 79 -37.24 -19.58 -20.95
C GLY A 79 -36.65 -18.19 -21.24
N ASP A 80 -35.82 -17.63 -20.35
CA ASP A 80 -35.29 -16.27 -20.47
C ASP A 80 -33.90 -16.29 -21.11
N SER A 81 -33.86 -16.25 -22.44
CA SER A 81 -32.62 -16.22 -23.24
C SER A 81 -31.78 -14.95 -23.03
N GLY A 82 -32.33 -13.94 -22.36
CA GLY A 82 -31.63 -12.70 -21.99
C GLY A 82 -30.74 -12.82 -20.76
N LEU A 83 -30.92 -13.87 -19.94
CA LEU A 83 -30.12 -14.09 -18.73
C LEU A 83 -28.77 -14.73 -19.06
N ARG A 84 -27.74 -13.90 -19.07
CA ARG A 84 -26.36 -14.36 -19.22
C ARG A 84 -25.39 -13.52 -18.41
N ARG A 85 -24.21 -14.08 -18.22
CA ARG A 85 -23.05 -13.35 -17.74
C ARG A 85 -22.47 -12.52 -18.89
N TRP A 86 -22.22 -11.26 -18.63
CA TRP A 86 -21.64 -10.34 -19.61
C TRP A 86 -20.11 -10.30 -19.47
N PRO A 87 -19.38 -10.12 -20.59
CA PRO A 87 -17.93 -10.04 -20.56
C PRO A 87 -17.47 -8.77 -19.86
N ALA A 88 -16.36 -8.88 -19.11
CA ALA A 88 -15.68 -7.76 -18.50
C ALA A 88 -14.35 -7.49 -19.22
N THR A 89 -14.00 -6.21 -19.39
CA THR A 89 -12.67 -5.85 -19.91
C THR A 89 -11.66 -5.98 -18.77
N THR A 90 -10.63 -6.81 -18.95
CA THR A 90 -9.60 -6.99 -17.93
C THR A 90 -8.62 -5.81 -17.91
N GLY A 91 -8.60 -5.04 -16.82
CA GLY A 91 -7.62 -3.99 -16.57
C GLY A 91 -8.22 -2.88 -15.70
N HIS A 92 -7.47 -2.39 -14.70
CA HIS A 92 -7.88 -1.29 -13.79
C HIS A 92 -7.86 0.08 -14.52
N GLY A 93 -8.44 0.16 -15.71
CA GLY A 93 -8.63 1.39 -16.47
C GLY A 93 -10.12 1.70 -16.52
N ALA A 94 -10.50 2.95 -16.29
CA ALA A 94 -11.88 3.38 -16.40
C ALA A 94 -12.44 2.95 -17.78
N PRO A 95 -13.63 2.35 -17.84
CA PRO A 95 -14.27 2.06 -19.11
C PRO A 95 -14.39 3.35 -19.92
N ALA A 96 -14.03 3.30 -21.20
CA ALA A 96 -14.19 4.44 -22.10
C ALA A 96 -15.68 4.82 -22.17
N GLY A 97 -16.00 6.09 -21.89
CA GLY A 97 -17.37 6.61 -21.93
C GLY A 97 -17.67 7.65 -20.87
N LEU A 98 -18.69 8.46 -21.15
CA LEU A 98 -19.24 9.47 -20.23
C LEU A 98 -19.97 8.77 -19.08
N VAL A 99 -19.74 9.26 -17.85
CA VAL A 99 -20.51 8.81 -16.68
C VAL A 99 -21.95 9.28 -16.84
N ARG A 100 -22.90 8.35 -16.84
CA ARG A 100 -24.35 8.64 -16.92
C ARG A 100 -25.02 8.56 -15.56
N GLY A 101 -24.50 7.74 -14.66
CA GLY A 101 -24.97 7.64 -13.28
C GLY A 101 -23.84 7.14 -12.40
N GLU A 102 -23.81 7.60 -11.16
CA GLU A 102 -22.79 7.26 -10.17
C GLU A 102 -23.41 7.12 -8.80
N SER A 103 -22.91 6.15 -8.04
CA SER A 103 -23.21 5.96 -6.63
C SER A 103 -21.92 5.86 -5.84
N VAL A 104 -21.87 6.59 -4.73
CA VAL A 104 -20.79 6.54 -3.74
C VAL A 104 -21.40 6.21 -2.38
N SER A 105 -20.88 5.20 -1.70
CA SER A 105 -21.36 4.81 -0.37
C SER A 105 -20.22 4.42 0.56
N LEU A 106 -20.34 4.75 1.85
CA LEU A 106 -19.31 4.40 2.84
C LEU A 106 -19.29 2.89 3.12
N LEU A 107 -18.09 2.32 3.15
CA LEU A 107 -17.83 0.94 3.56
C LEU A 107 -18.06 0.79 5.06
N ARG A 108 -17.68 1.78 5.88
CA ARG A 108 -17.85 1.75 7.34
C ARG A 108 -18.83 2.82 7.83
N ALA A 109 -20.06 2.65 7.37
CA ALA A 109 -21.27 3.35 7.81
C ALA A 109 -21.38 3.60 9.34
N SER A 110 -21.00 2.60 10.15
CA SER A 110 -21.00 2.70 11.61
C SER A 110 -19.84 1.87 12.18
N ASP A 111 -18.98 2.52 12.97
CA ASP A 111 -17.80 1.92 13.62
C ASP A 111 -18.18 1.23 14.94
N ARG A 112 -19.22 0.39 14.90
CA ARG A 112 -19.49 -0.50 16.03
C ARG A 112 -18.39 -1.55 16.08
N GLU A 113 -17.52 -1.48 17.08
CA GLU A 113 -16.42 -2.44 17.26
C GLU A 113 -16.96 -3.88 17.37
N GLU A 114 -18.16 -4.03 17.94
CA GLU A 114 -18.91 -5.29 18.03
C GLU A 114 -19.30 -5.89 16.66
N LEU A 115 -19.28 -5.12 15.57
CA LEU A 115 -19.60 -5.61 14.23
C LEU A 115 -18.37 -5.61 13.32
N ARG A 116 -17.20 -5.32 13.86
CA ARG A 116 -15.96 -5.15 13.11
C ARG A 116 -15.66 -6.34 12.21
N GLN A 117 -15.69 -7.56 12.75
CA GLN A 117 -15.36 -8.76 11.96
C GLN A 117 -16.33 -8.96 10.81
N LEU A 118 -17.63 -8.76 11.05
CA LEU A 118 -18.67 -8.87 10.01
C LEU A 118 -18.59 -7.73 8.99
N ASN A 119 -18.15 -6.55 9.39
CA ASN A 119 -17.86 -5.42 8.50
C ASN A 119 -16.63 -5.72 7.61
N LEU A 120 -15.56 -6.28 8.16
CA LEU A 120 -14.39 -6.72 7.38
C LEU A 120 -14.74 -7.84 6.41
N GLY A 121 -15.56 -8.81 6.85
CA GLY A 121 -16.10 -9.86 6.01
C GLY A 121 -16.96 -9.32 4.87
N LYS A 122 -17.81 -8.32 5.14
CA LYS A 122 -18.53 -7.57 4.09
C LYS A 122 -17.56 -6.96 3.08
N ILE A 123 -16.52 -6.25 3.52
CA ILE A 123 -15.57 -5.60 2.61
C ILE A 123 -14.88 -6.63 1.72
N GLU A 124 -14.51 -7.81 2.24
CA GLU A 124 -14.00 -8.92 1.42
C GLU A 124 -15.04 -9.44 0.43
N ASN A 125 -16.29 -9.65 0.86
CA ASN A 125 -17.36 -10.08 -0.05
C ASN A 125 -17.60 -9.08 -1.18
N LEU A 126 -17.54 -7.77 -0.89
CA LEU A 126 -17.60 -6.71 -1.89
C LEU A 126 -16.38 -6.80 -2.82
N ARG A 127 -15.16 -6.91 -2.30
CA ARG A 127 -13.93 -7.08 -3.09
C ARG A 127 -14.02 -8.25 -4.07
N VAL A 128 -14.54 -9.40 -3.61
CA VAL A 128 -14.74 -10.59 -4.44
C VAL A 128 -15.81 -10.34 -5.52
N ALA A 129 -16.93 -9.71 -5.16
CA ALA A 129 -18.01 -9.41 -6.10
C ALA A 129 -17.60 -8.38 -7.17
N LEU A 130 -16.83 -7.36 -6.80
CA LEU A 130 -16.34 -6.32 -7.70
C LEU A 130 -15.50 -6.88 -8.84
N ARG A 131 -14.70 -7.94 -8.59
CA ARG A 131 -13.94 -8.63 -9.65
C ARG A 131 -14.81 -9.19 -10.78
N ALA A 132 -16.10 -9.42 -10.52
CA ALA A 132 -17.04 -9.92 -11.52
C ALA A 132 -17.91 -8.82 -12.15
N ILE A 133 -17.92 -7.61 -11.59
CA ILE A 133 -18.79 -6.49 -12.02
C ILE A 133 -17.98 -5.37 -12.68
N ASP A 134 -16.78 -5.08 -12.18
CA ASP A 134 -15.94 -4.04 -12.75
C ASP A 134 -15.55 -4.35 -14.18
N GLY A 135 -15.70 -3.37 -15.07
CA GLY A 135 -15.42 -3.49 -16.49
C GLY A 135 -16.44 -4.28 -17.30
N VAL A 136 -17.57 -4.71 -16.71
CA VAL A 136 -18.66 -5.38 -17.43
C VAL A 136 -19.23 -4.49 -18.52
N ARG A 137 -19.43 -5.05 -19.71
CA ARG A 137 -20.07 -4.36 -20.85
C ARG A 137 -21.35 -5.07 -21.26
N VAL A 138 -22.43 -4.31 -21.38
CA VAL A 138 -23.75 -4.80 -21.78
C VAL A 138 -24.14 -4.08 -23.08
N PRO A 139 -24.49 -4.81 -24.15
CA PRO A 139 -24.96 -4.21 -25.39
C PRO A 139 -26.34 -3.57 -25.19
N GLY A 140 -26.72 -2.67 -26.11
CA GLY A 140 -28.06 -2.08 -26.13
C GLY A 140 -29.15 -3.15 -26.19
N GLY A 141 -30.20 -2.99 -25.39
CA GLY A 141 -31.28 -3.96 -25.20
C GLY A 141 -30.92 -5.14 -24.29
N GLY A 142 -29.65 -5.33 -23.93
CA GLY A 142 -29.21 -6.38 -23.00
C GLY A 142 -29.65 -6.11 -21.57
N VAL A 143 -30.05 -7.16 -20.85
CA VAL A 143 -30.42 -7.09 -19.43
C VAL A 143 -29.21 -7.43 -18.57
N PHE A 144 -28.80 -6.50 -17.71
CA PHE A 144 -27.90 -6.82 -16.60
C PHE A 144 -28.70 -7.52 -15.50
N SER A 145 -28.19 -8.64 -14.99
CA SER A 145 -28.73 -9.32 -13.80
C SER A 145 -27.60 -9.50 -12.79
N PHE A 146 -27.85 -9.05 -11.57
CA PHE A 146 -26.87 -9.13 -10.48
C PHE A 146 -26.44 -10.57 -10.22
N TRP A 147 -27.38 -11.50 -10.12
CA TRP A 147 -27.07 -12.90 -9.86
C TRP A 147 -26.60 -13.68 -11.09
N ALA A 148 -27.01 -13.32 -12.31
CA ALA A 148 -26.42 -13.91 -13.52
C ALA A 148 -24.93 -13.54 -13.65
N GLN A 149 -24.56 -12.31 -13.23
CA GLN A 149 -23.19 -11.85 -13.27
C GLN A 149 -22.34 -12.44 -12.13
N LEU A 150 -22.84 -12.41 -10.89
CA LEU A 150 -22.09 -12.88 -9.72
C LEU A 150 -22.14 -14.39 -9.52
N GLY A 151 -23.24 -15.07 -9.81
CA GLY A 151 -23.46 -16.47 -9.42
C GLY A 151 -23.51 -16.69 -7.90
N ARG A 152 -23.59 -17.96 -7.46
CA ARG A 152 -23.79 -18.33 -6.04
C ARG A 152 -22.61 -17.89 -5.16
N PRO A 153 -22.81 -17.05 -4.12
CA PRO A 153 -21.79 -16.81 -3.12
C PRO A 153 -21.44 -18.10 -2.37
N SER A 154 -20.15 -18.40 -2.22
CA SER A 154 -19.67 -19.58 -1.48
C SER A 154 -18.23 -19.41 -1.00
N ALA A 155 -17.87 -20.13 0.07
CA ALA A 155 -16.50 -20.12 0.60
C ALA A 155 -15.45 -20.53 -0.44
N ARG A 156 -15.75 -21.52 -1.29
CA ARG A 156 -14.87 -21.95 -2.39
C ARG A 156 -14.58 -20.85 -3.41
N ARG A 157 -15.46 -19.85 -3.52
CA ARG A 157 -15.31 -18.69 -4.41
C ARG A 157 -14.70 -17.49 -3.70
N GLY A 158 -14.24 -17.64 -2.46
CA GLY A 158 -13.60 -16.60 -1.65
C GLY A 158 -14.55 -15.76 -0.80
N TYR A 159 -15.86 -16.03 -0.82
CA TYR A 159 -16.80 -15.32 0.04
C TYR A 159 -16.66 -15.79 1.50
N VAL A 160 -16.75 -14.85 2.43
CA VAL A 160 -16.57 -15.07 3.87
C VAL A 160 -17.83 -14.65 4.65
N PRO A 161 -17.95 -15.03 5.94
CA PRO A 161 -19.02 -14.51 6.78
C PRO A 161 -18.94 -12.98 6.87
N GLY A 162 -19.97 -12.31 6.40
CA GLY A 162 -20.17 -10.86 6.54
C GLY A 162 -21.53 -10.56 7.17
N ARG A 163 -21.81 -9.28 7.40
CA ARG A 163 -23.07 -8.86 8.01
C ARG A 163 -24.28 -9.06 7.08
N GLU A 164 -25.34 -9.70 7.56
CA GLU A 164 -26.65 -9.78 6.89
C GLU A 164 -27.72 -9.31 7.86
N LEU A 165 -28.59 -8.38 7.43
CA LEU A 165 -29.76 -8.01 8.22
C LEU A 165 -30.89 -8.98 7.88
N ARG A 166 -31.32 -9.76 8.88
CA ARG A 166 -32.37 -10.75 8.73
C ARG A 166 -33.33 -10.69 9.90
N GLU A 167 -34.61 -10.41 9.59
CA GLU A 167 -35.69 -10.36 10.58
C GLU A 167 -35.38 -9.43 11.76
N GLY A 168 -34.79 -8.25 11.52
CA GLY A 168 -34.47 -7.28 12.59
C GLY A 168 -33.11 -7.47 13.26
N CYS A 169 -32.40 -8.55 12.94
CA CYS A 169 -31.12 -8.87 13.57
C CYS A 169 -29.98 -8.93 12.55
N VAL A 170 -28.81 -8.39 12.92
CA VAL A 170 -27.57 -8.56 12.16
C VAL A 170 -26.95 -9.91 12.49
N ILE A 171 -26.92 -10.79 11.49
CA ILE A 171 -26.38 -12.15 11.60
C ILE A 171 -25.18 -12.36 10.66
N PRO A 172 -24.26 -13.28 10.99
CA PRO A 172 -23.20 -13.71 10.09
C PRO A 172 -23.73 -14.56 8.94
N SER A 173 -23.34 -14.24 7.70
CA SER A 173 -23.73 -15.00 6.51
C SER A 173 -22.67 -14.96 5.40
N ILE A 174 -22.51 -16.06 4.67
CA ILE A 174 -21.57 -16.13 3.54
C ILE A 174 -22.05 -15.23 2.41
N GLY A 175 -21.24 -14.25 2.01
CA GLY A 175 -21.67 -13.22 1.07
C GLY A 175 -22.53 -12.12 1.71
N GLY A 176 -22.55 -12.05 3.05
CA GLY A 176 -23.21 -10.97 3.77
C GLY A 176 -22.68 -9.60 3.34
N GLY A 177 -23.61 -8.66 3.14
CA GLY A 177 -23.34 -7.26 2.80
C GLY A 177 -23.32 -6.93 1.30
N LEU A 178 -23.58 -7.91 0.42
CA LEU A 178 -23.73 -7.69 -1.02
C LEU A 178 -24.89 -6.76 -1.41
N CYS A 179 -25.90 -6.59 -0.55
CA CYS A 179 -26.97 -5.62 -0.78
C CYS A 179 -26.44 -4.18 -0.91
N GLN A 180 -25.30 -3.85 -0.31
CA GLN A 180 -24.68 -2.53 -0.49
C GLN A 180 -24.27 -2.31 -1.96
N LEU A 181 -23.73 -3.33 -2.62
CA LEU A 181 -23.37 -3.25 -4.03
C LEU A 181 -24.61 -3.23 -4.94
N SER A 182 -25.64 -4.00 -4.62
CA SER A 182 -26.92 -3.96 -5.32
C SER A 182 -27.57 -2.58 -5.24
N ASN A 183 -27.63 -1.97 -4.05
CA ASN A 183 -28.11 -0.59 -3.88
C ASN A 183 -27.32 0.40 -4.74
N ALA A 184 -25.99 0.31 -4.74
CA ALA A 184 -25.14 1.21 -5.52
C ALA A 184 -25.34 1.06 -7.04
N LEU A 185 -25.50 -0.18 -7.52
CA LEU A 185 -25.83 -0.45 -8.93
C LEU A 185 -27.21 0.08 -9.30
N TYR A 186 -28.20 -0.12 -8.44
CA TYR A 186 -29.55 0.39 -8.65
C TYR A 186 -29.57 1.91 -8.71
N GLN A 187 -28.90 2.58 -7.77
CA GLN A 187 -28.79 4.04 -7.76
C GLN A 187 -28.12 4.56 -9.05
N ALA A 188 -26.98 3.99 -9.43
CA ALA A 188 -26.30 4.37 -10.67
C ALA A 188 -27.16 4.12 -11.93
N ALA A 189 -27.99 3.07 -11.94
CA ALA A 189 -28.91 2.79 -13.05
C ALA A 189 -30.07 3.79 -13.13
N ILE A 190 -30.66 4.16 -12.00
CA ILE A 190 -31.69 5.20 -11.93
C ILE A 190 -31.13 6.55 -12.39
N ASP A 191 -29.95 6.93 -11.89
CA ASP A 191 -29.32 8.20 -12.27
C ASP A 191 -28.95 8.24 -13.77
N ALA A 192 -28.60 7.07 -14.33
CA ALA A 192 -28.38 6.93 -15.77
C ALA A 192 -29.67 6.90 -16.63
N GLY A 193 -30.86 6.90 -16.00
CA GLY A 193 -32.15 6.83 -16.68
C GLY A 193 -32.45 5.45 -17.29
N PHE A 194 -31.93 4.38 -16.70
CA PHE A 194 -32.11 3.02 -17.21
C PHE A 194 -33.44 2.42 -16.76
N GLU A 195 -33.95 1.45 -17.54
CA GLU A 195 -35.15 0.72 -17.18
C GLU A 195 -34.83 -0.33 -16.12
N ILE A 196 -35.59 -0.33 -15.02
CA ILE A 196 -35.48 -1.31 -13.95
C ILE A 196 -36.44 -2.47 -14.25
N VAL A 197 -35.87 -3.60 -14.64
CA VAL A 197 -36.61 -4.81 -15.04
C VAL A 197 -37.06 -5.61 -13.81
N GLU A 198 -36.24 -5.65 -12.76
CA GLU A 198 -36.57 -6.32 -11.51
C GLU A 198 -35.91 -5.61 -10.33
N ARG A 199 -36.70 -5.33 -9.29
CA ARG A 199 -36.26 -4.76 -8.02
C ARG A 199 -37.17 -5.27 -6.91
N GLN A 200 -36.58 -5.54 -5.74
CA GLN A 200 -37.32 -5.64 -4.49
C GLN A 200 -36.71 -4.68 -3.45
N ALA A 201 -37.55 -4.04 -2.65
CA ALA A 201 -37.11 -3.25 -1.50
C ALA A 201 -36.83 -4.16 -0.29
N HIS A 202 -36.00 -3.70 0.64
CA HIS A 202 -35.78 -4.38 1.92
C HIS A 202 -37.07 -4.36 2.74
N SER A 203 -37.33 -5.44 3.48
CA SER A 203 -38.49 -5.54 4.37
C SER A 203 -38.39 -4.66 5.61
N GLN A 204 -37.20 -4.12 5.89
CA GLN A 204 -36.93 -3.23 7.02
C GLN A 204 -36.14 -2.04 6.54
N ILE A 205 -36.59 -0.85 6.93
CA ILE A 205 -35.93 0.41 6.66
C ILE A 205 -35.05 0.72 7.86
N VAL A 206 -33.74 0.74 7.64
CA VAL A 206 -32.77 1.24 8.64
C VAL A 206 -32.63 2.74 8.45
N GLU A 207 -32.71 3.51 9.54
CA GLU A 207 -32.53 4.96 9.50
C GLU A 207 -31.16 5.33 8.88
N GLY A 208 -31.15 6.34 7.99
CA GLY A 208 -29.97 6.76 7.24
C GLY A 208 -29.57 5.84 6.09
N SER A 209 -30.28 4.74 5.84
CA SER A 209 -29.99 3.84 4.72
C SER A 209 -30.67 4.30 3.41
N ALA A 210 -30.17 3.80 2.27
CA ALA A 210 -30.80 4.03 0.96
C ALA A 210 -32.28 3.62 0.92
N ALA A 211 -32.71 2.69 1.78
CA ALA A 211 -34.09 2.25 1.86
C ALA A 211 -35.04 3.36 2.33
N GLN A 212 -34.57 4.29 3.17
CA GLN A 212 -35.37 5.43 3.64
C GLN A 212 -35.76 6.38 2.48
N LEU A 213 -34.94 6.43 1.44
CA LEU A 213 -35.19 7.23 0.24
C LEU A 213 -35.89 6.44 -0.87
N GLY A 214 -36.31 5.20 -0.59
CA GLY A 214 -36.84 4.28 -1.60
C GLY A 214 -35.81 3.91 -2.67
N ARG A 215 -34.52 4.04 -2.35
CA ARG A 215 -33.36 3.88 -3.26
C ARG A 215 -32.59 2.58 -3.03
N ASP A 216 -33.25 1.59 -2.46
CA ASP A 216 -32.67 0.30 -2.14
C ASP A 216 -33.13 -0.82 -3.09
N ALA A 217 -32.23 -1.78 -3.30
CA ALA A 217 -32.45 -3.00 -4.04
C ALA A 217 -31.89 -4.17 -3.23
N THR A 218 -32.76 -4.87 -2.51
CA THR A 218 -32.36 -6.09 -1.80
C THR A 218 -32.09 -7.22 -2.79
N VAL A 219 -31.19 -8.13 -2.42
CA VAL A 219 -30.84 -9.30 -3.22
C VAL A 219 -30.73 -10.53 -2.32
N PHE A 220 -31.27 -11.65 -2.78
CA PHE A 220 -31.19 -12.93 -2.09
C PHE A 220 -30.98 -14.05 -3.10
N TRP A 221 -29.90 -14.82 -2.91
CA TRP A 221 -29.52 -15.86 -3.85
C TRP A 221 -30.60 -16.96 -3.97
N ASN A 222 -31.18 -17.21 -5.14
CA ASN A 222 -31.08 -16.55 -6.46
C ASN A 222 -32.44 -16.08 -7.00
N TYR A 223 -33.43 -15.91 -6.13
CA TYR A 223 -34.81 -15.60 -6.51
C TYR A 223 -35.22 -14.16 -6.23
N VAL A 224 -34.40 -13.39 -5.53
CA VAL A 224 -34.53 -11.93 -5.42
C VAL A 224 -33.31 -11.30 -6.08
N ASP A 225 -33.52 -10.66 -7.22
CA ASP A 225 -32.46 -10.17 -8.10
C ASP A 225 -32.65 -8.66 -8.38
N LEU A 226 -31.56 -8.01 -8.78
CA LEU A 226 -31.60 -6.68 -9.37
C LEU A 226 -31.35 -6.84 -10.87
N ARG A 227 -32.31 -6.41 -11.69
CA ARG A 227 -32.19 -6.42 -13.14
C ARG A 227 -32.50 -5.06 -13.73
N PHE A 228 -31.68 -4.60 -14.67
CA PHE A 228 -31.90 -3.36 -15.40
C PHE A 228 -31.36 -3.46 -16.83
N ARG A 229 -31.89 -2.61 -17.72
CA ARG A 229 -31.48 -2.55 -19.12
C ARG A 229 -31.49 -1.12 -19.66
N ALA A 230 -30.80 -0.91 -20.75
CA ALA A 230 -30.80 0.35 -21.49
C ALA A 230 -30.88 0.05 -22.99
N GLY A 231 -31.48 0.96 -23.77
CA GLY A 231 -31.51 0.85 -25.23
C GLY A 231 -30.15 1.00 -25.90
N VAL A 232 -29.17 1.59 -25.18
CA VAL A 232 -27.81 1.83 -25.67
C VAL A 232 -26.79 0.92 -24.97
N PRO A 233 -25.66 0.60 -25.61
CA PRO A 233 -24.57 -0.11 -24.94
C PRO A 233 -24.03 0.69 -23.74
N PHE A 234 -23.76 -0.01 -22.65
CA PHE A 234 -23.22 0.58 -21.44
C PHE A 234 -22.14 -0.31 -20.80
N SER A 235 -21.36 0.30 -19.91
CA SER A 235 -20.35 -0.38 -19.11
C SER A 235 -20.44 0.02 -17.65
N ILE A 236 -20.01 -0.87 -16.76
CA ILE A 236 -20.03 -0.67 -15.32
C ILE A 236 -18.59 -0.59 -14.83
N SER A 237 -18.25 0.49 -14.13
CA SER A 237 -17.03 0.57 -13.31
C SER A 237 -17.40 0.47 -11.85
N ALA A 238 -16.74 -0.41 -11.11
CA ALA A 238 -17.04 -0.64 -9.71
C ALA A 238 -15.74 -0.94 -8.93
N HIS A 239 -15.40 -0.10 -7.97
CA HIS A 239 -14.18 -0.24 -7.18
C HIS A 239 -14.38 0.32 -5.77
N MET A 240 -13.48 -0.02 -4.86
CA MET A 240 -13.39 0.63 -3.55
C MET A 240 -12.20 1.59 -3.53
N ASP A 241 -12.43 2.80 -3.05
CA ASP A 241 -11.41 3.83 -2.87
C ASP A 241 -11.43 4.32 -1.42
N GLY A 242 -10.34 4.08 -0.68
CA GLY A 242 -10.32 4.33 0.76
C GLY A 242 -11.44 3.59 1.50
N ASP A 243 -12.35 4.35 2.13
CA ASP A 243 -13.54 3.84 2.82
C ASP A 243 -14.82 3.94 1.97
N GLU A 244 -14.72 4.17 0.66
CA GLU A 244 -15.89 4.32 -0.21
C GLU A 244 -16.01 3.17 -1.21
N LEU A 245 -17.23 2.71 -1.44
CA LEU A 245 -17.63 1.91 -2.59
C LEU A 245 -18.15 2.86 -3.67
N ARG A 246 -17.51 2.85 -4.83
CA ARG A 246 -17.85 3.67 -5.99
C ARG A 246 -18.33 2.78 -7.13
N VAL A 247 -19.50 3.09 -7.68
CA VAL A 247 -20.09 2.41 -8.83
C VAL A 247 -20.53 3.47 -9.82
N ALA A 248 -20.11 3.34 -11.08
CA ALA A 248 -20.53 4.24 -12.14
C ALA A 248 -20.91 3.46 -13.39
N ILE A 249 -21.96 3.94 -14.06
CA ILE A 249 -22.43 3.45 -15.35
C ILE A 249 -22.00 4.44 -16.43
N ARG A 250 -21.42 3.92 -17.51
CA ARG A 250 -20.83 4.71 -18.59
C ARG A 250 -21.39 4.31 -19.95
N THR A 251 -21.60 5.31 -20.81
CA THR A 251 -22.05 5.12 -22.21
C THR A 251 -21.13 5.85 -23.18
N ALA A 252 -21.07 5.37 -24.43
CA ALA A 252 -20.23 6.00 -25.46
C ALA A 252 -20.82 7.30 -26.02
N SER A 253 -22.15 7.45 -26.03
CA SER A 253 -22.83 8.63 -26.58
C SER A 253 -23.44 9.52 -25.49
N ALA A 254 -23.43 10.83 -25.77
CA ALA A 254 -24.10 11.88 -25.01
C ALA A 254 -25.60 11.99 -25.30
N ALA A 255 -26.17 11.10 -26.14
CA ALA A 255 -27.57 11.15 -26.54
C ALA A 255 -28.51 11.38 -25.34
N PRO A 256 -29.55 12.24 -25.48
CA PRO A 256 -30.36 12.67 -24.35
C PRO A 256 -31.00 11.45 -23.71
N ALA A 257 -30.84 11.31 -22.39
CA ALA A 257 -31.77 10.44 -21.67
C ALA A 257 -33.18 11.02 -21.87
N PRO A 258 -34.23 10.20 -22.01
CA PRO A 258 -35.57 10.69 -21.72
C PRO A 258 -35.55 11.34 -20.33
N ALA A 259 -36.17 12.52 -20.21
CA ALA A 259 -36.06 13.36 -19.03
C ALA A 259 -36.33 12.56 -17.74
N PRO A 260 -35.41 12.58 -16.76
CA PRO A 260 -35.66 11.92 -15.49
C PRO A 260 -36.82 12.62 -14.78
N ALA A 261 -37.67 11.84 -14.10
CA ALA A 261 -38.49 12.38 -13.03
C ALA A 261 -37.55 12.93 -11.94
N ARG A 262 -37.29 14.26 -11.99
CA ARG A 262 -36.41 15.06 -11.12
C ARG A 262 -35.04 14.43 -10.81
N ALA A 263 -34.01 14.96 -11.46
CA ALA A 263 -32.62 14.81 -11.03
C ALA A 263 -32.48 15.25 -9.55
N GLN A 264 -32.30 14.30 -8.65
CA GLN A 264 -31.81 14.59 -7.31
C GLN A 264 -30.28 14.56 -7.39
N ALA A 265 -29.63 15.57 -6.83
CA ALA A 265 -28.18 15.66 -6.73
C ALA A 265 -27.56 14.33 -6.25
N ALA A 266 -26.34 14.03 -6.68
CA ALA A 266 -25.57 12.87 -6.20
C ALA A 266 -25.63 12.81 -4.68
N VAL A 267 -26.45 11.90 -4.15
CA VAL A 267 -26.64 11.78 -2.71
C VAL A 267 -25.44 11.01 -2.19
N VAL A 268 -24.44 11.72 -1.68
CA VAL A 268 -23.50 11.15 -0.72
C VAL A 268 -24.35 10.82 0.51
N ILE A 269 -24.70 9.53 0.68
CA ILE A 269 -25.43 9.08 1.87
C ILE A 269 -24.44 9.12 3.03
N ALA A 270 -24.27 10.30 3.63
CA ALA A 270 -23.67 10.46 4.93
C ALA A 270 -24.69 9.95 5.96
N LEU A 271 -24.39 8.81 6.54
CA LEU A 271 -25.23 8.22 7.58
C LEU A 271 -25.23 9.12 8.81
N ALA A 272 -26.42 9.51 9.24
CA ALA A 272 -26.62 10.17 10.51
C ALA A 272 -26.07 9.30 11.66
N LYS A 273 -25.64 9.94 12.76
CA LYS A 273 -25.37 9.23 14.02
C LYS A 273 -26.60 8.37 14.36
N PRO A 274 -26.43 7.09 14.73
CA PRO A 274 -27.58 6.21 14.98
C PRO A 274 -28.48 6.79 16.08
N GLY A 275 -29.76 6.92 15.77
CA GLY A 275 -30.82 7.03 16.77
C GLY A 275 -30.95 5.73 17.58
N ALA A 276 -31.71 5.79 18.67
CA ALA A 276 -31.75 4.81 19.76
C ALA A 276 -32.21 3.38 19.37
N ASP A 277 -32.69 3.13 18.15
CA ASP A 277 -33.22 1.83 17.71
C ASP A 277 -32.38 1.17 16.60
N ALA A 278 -31.07 1.05 16.81
CA ALA A 278 -30.22 0.25 15.91
C ALA A 278 -30.60 -1.24 15.99
N PRO A 279 -30.67 -1.98 14.86
CA PRO A 279 -30.99 -3.40 14.89
C PRO A 279 -30.00 -4.16 15.79
N GLY A 280 -30.53 -5.06 16.62
CA GLY A 280 -29.74 -5.93 17.47
C GLY A 280 -28.81 -6.81 16.63
N SER A 281 -27.70 -7.27 17.20
CA SER A 281 -26.80 -8.21 16.53
C SER A 281 -26.67 -9.49 17.34
N CYS A 282 -26.26 -10.58 16.67
CA CYS A 282 -25.87 -11.81 17.36
C CYS A 282 -24.73 -11.61 18.37
N GLU A 283 -23.97 -10.50 18.26
CA GLU A 283 -22.86 -10.17 19.16
C GLU A 283 -23.31 -9.37 20.39
N THR A 284 -24.51 -8.75 20.36
CA THR A 284 -25.02 -7.89 21.44
C THR A 284 -26.26 -8.42 22.14
N CYS A 285 -26.95 -9.38 21.55
CA CYS A 285 -28.21 -9.86 22.12
C CYS A 285 -28.03 -10.72 23.38
N GLY A 286 -26.80 -11.16 23.69
CA GLY A 286 -26.49 -11.99 24.87
C GLY A 286 -27.08 -13.40 24.83
N GLN A 287 -27.69 -13.80 23.71
CA GLN A 287 -28.40 -15.08 23.56
C GLN A 287 -27.45 -16.19 23.08
N ASP A 288 -26.92 -16.95 24.01
CA ASP A 288 -25.96 -18.02 23.74
C ASP A 288 -26.57 -19.29 23.13
N GLN A 289 -27.84 -19.57 23.42
CA GLN A 289 -28.58 -20.72 22.91
C GLN A 289 -29.17 -20.51 21.50
N CYS A 290 -29.02 -19.32 20.91
CA CYS A 290 -29.56 -19.05 19.58
C CYS A 290 -28.80 -19.84 18.51
N PHE A 291 -29.50 -20.69 17.74
CA PHE A 291 -28.87 -21.47 16.66
C PHE A 291 -28.28 -20.61 15.51
N ARG A 292 -28.64 -19.31 15.44
CA ARG A 292 -28.06 -18.35 14.48
C ARG A 292 -26.74 -17.77 14.97
N ARG A 293 -26.40 -17.93 16.25
CA ARG A 293 -25.10 -17.56 16.80
C ARG A 293 -24.07 -18.48 16.18
N THR A 294 -23.08 -17.89 15.53
CA THR A 294 -21.84 -18.61 15.24
C THR A 294 -20.89 -18.31 16.39
N ASP A 295 -20.21 -19.34 16.92
CA ASP A 295 -19.08 -19.18 17.84
C ASP A 295 -17.91 -18.54 17.09
N ALA A 296 -18.05 -17.25 16.75
CA ALA A 296 -16.92 -16.43 16.41
C ALA A 296 -16.14 -16.25 17.72
N ARG A 297 -15.33 -17.25 18.08
CA ARG A 297 -14.25 -17.08 19.06
C ARG A 297 -13.52 -15.82 18.62
N GLN A 298 -13.66 -14.73 19.37
CA GLN A 298 -13.03 -13.46 19.04
C GLN A 298 -11.52 -13.70 18.91
N PRO A 299 -10.91 -13.61 17.71
CA PRO A 299 -9.47 -13.38 17.64
C PRO A 299 -9.13 -12.12 18.44
N ARG A 300 -7.97 -12.19 19.12
CA ARG A 300 -7.45 -11.19 20.06
C ARG A 300 -7.64 -9.75 19.57
N ASN A 301 -8.01 -8.86 20.51
CA ASN A 301 -8.40 -7.45 20.40
C ASN A 301 -7.38 -6.48 19.74
N GLY A 302 -6.77 -6.83 18.62
CA GLY A 302 -5.80 -6.00 17.90
C GLY A 302 -6.13 -5.83 16.43
N ARG A 303 -5.95 -4.60 15.92
CA ARG A 303 -5.86 -4.32 14.47
C ARG A 303 -4.79 -5.23 13.87
N ARG A 304 -5.17 -6.10 12.92
CA ARG A 304 -4.21 -7.00 12.27
C ARG A 304 -3.52 -6.28 11.11
N GLY A 305 -2.19 -6.25 11.16
CA GLY A 305 -1.34 -5.74 10.10
C GLY A 305 -0.57 -6.86 9.41
N VAL A 306 -0.28 -6.67 8.11
CA VAL A 306 0.60 -7.56 7.34
C VAL A 306 1.70 -6.75 6.69
N VAL A 307 2.94 -7.22 6.83
CA VAL A 307 4.11 -6.65 6.14
C VAL A 307 4.48 -7.55 4.97
N MET A 308 4.60 -6.97 3.78
CA MET A 308 4.92 -7.65 2.52
C MET A 308 6.20 -7.09 1.93
N VAL A 309 7.27 -7.87 1.96
CA VAL A 309 8.61 -7.42 1.56
C VAL A 309 9.36 -8.48 0.75
N ASP A 310 10.28 -8.06 -0.13
CA ASP A 310 11.19 -8.99 -0.84
C ASP A 310 12.55 -9.03 -0.13
N ASN A 311 13.48 -8.17 -0.53
CA ASN A 311 14.84 -8.14 0.01
C ASN A 311 14.91 -7.21 1.22
N VAL A 312 15.79 -7.52 2.16
CA VAL A 312 15.97 -6.69 3.36
C VAL A 312 16.58 -5.33 3.00
N TRP A 313 16.03 -4.29 3.60
CA TRP A 313 16.58 -2.94 3.65
C TRP A 313 16.73 -2.58 5.13
N PRO A 314 17.96 -2.33 5.62
CA PRO A 314 18.20 -2.10 7.04
C PRO A 314 17.37 -0.94 7.62
N GLU A 315 17.14 0.12 6.83
CA GLU A 315 16.33 1.28 7.21
C GLU A 315 14.88 0.89 7.48
N PHE A 316 14.30 0.08 6.59
CA PHE A 316 12.93 -0.40 6.74
C PHE A 316 12.81 -1.44 7.84
N ASP A 317 13.80 -2.32 8.00
CA ASP A 317 13.82 -3.32 9.08
C ASP A 317 13.87 -2.63 10.45
N ALA A 318 14.75 -1.65 10.61
CA ALA A 318 14.85 -0.85 11.83
C ALA A 318 13.55 -0.09 12.13
N TRP A 319 12.96 0.56 11.12
CA TRP A 319 11.69 1.27 11.27
C TRP A 319 10.53 0.33 11.66
N LEU A 320 10.42 -0.82 11.01
CA LEU A 320 9.39 -1.82 11.30
C LEU A 320 9.53 -2.41 12.70
N ALA A 321 10.76 -2.67 13.13
CA ALA A 321 11.07 -3.15 14.48
C ALA A 321 10.73 -2.10 15.54
N ALA A 322 11.08 -0.83 15.29
CA ALA A 322 10.78 0.28 16.20
C ALA A 322 9.27 0.55 16.34
N ALA A 323 8.48 0.31 15.29
CA ALA A 323 7.04 0.55 15.30
C ALA A 323 6.28 -0.32 16.33
N GLY A 324 6.86 -1.42 16.84
CA GLY A 324 6.38 -2.14 18.02
C GLY A 324 4.94 -2.69 17.97
N GLU A 325 4.24 -2.64 16.82
CA GLU A 325 2.83 -3.01 16.78
C GLU A 325 2.69 -4.54 16.91
N GLY A 326 2.19 -4.99 18.06
CA GLY A 326 1.87 -6.40 18.32
C GLY A 326 0.77 -6.91 17.39
N GLY A 327 0.85 -8.20 17.01
CA GLY A 327 -0.15 -8.85 16.15
C GLY A 327 0.05 -8.67 14.64
N ARG A 328 1.22 -8.16 14.21
CA ARG A 328 1.60 -8.10 12.78
C ARG A 328 2.13 -9.45 12.29
N ARG A 329 1.80 -9.79 11.04
CA ARG A 329 2.41 -10.90 10.30
C ARG A 329 3.42 -10.40 9.28
N LEU A 330 4.50 -11.15 9.09
CA LEU A 330 5.51 -10.87 8.07
C LEU A 330 5.42 -11.89 6.94
N LEU A 331 5.32 -11.41 5.69
CA LEU A 331 5.44 -12.22 4.48
C LEU A 331 6.78 -11.92 3.82
N VAL A 332 7.66 -12.92 3.77
CA VAL A 332 9.01 -12.83 3.19
C VAL A 332 9.28 -14.00 2.24
N PRO A 333 10.14 -13.88 1.22
CA PRO A 333 10.42 -14.98 0.30
C PRO A 333 11.08 -16.17 1.02
N LEU A 334 11.93 -15.87 2.00
CA LEU A 334 12.70 -16.82 2.79
C LEU A 334 13.01 -16.19 4.14
N ASP A 335 13.10 -17.01 5.20
CA ASP A 335 13.72 -16.58 6.44
C ASP A 335 15.25 -16.57 6.26
N GLY A 336 15.80 -15.38 6.03
CA GLY A 336 17.23 -15.21 5.79
C GLY A 336 18.09 -15.37 7.03
N LYS A 337 17.58 -15.04 8.23
CA LYS A 337 18.34 -15.19 9.49
C LYS A 337 18.54 -16.67 9.81
N ALA A 338 17.45 -17.45 9.76
CA ALA A 338 17.52 -18.90 10.01
C ALA A 338 18.35 -19.67 8.98
N ARG A 339 18.47 -19.15 7.74
CA ARG A 339 19.18 -19.83 6.63
C ARG A 339 20.51 -19.19 6.21
N GLY A 340 21.04 -18.25 6.99
CA GLY A 340 22.31 -17.58 6.69
C GLY A 340 22.32 -16.84 5.35
N LYS A 341 21.17 -16.28 4.93
CA LYS A 341 21.03 -15.51 3.67
C LYS A 341 20.77 -14.04 3.98
N ALA A 342 21.83 -13.25 4.02
CA ALA A 342 21.79 -11.81 4.31
C ALA A 342 20.75 -11.04 3.48
N ARG A 343 20.58 -11.39 2.20
CA ARG A 343 19.59 -10.79 1.28
C ARG A 343 18.14 -10.80 1.81
N TYR A 344 17.77 -11.78 2.63
CA TYR A 344 16.43 -11.95 3.20
C TYR A 344 16.46 -11.85 4.73
N GLY A 345 17.49 -11.25 5.31
CA GLY A 345 17.76 -11.22 6.75
C GLY A 345 16.89 -10.24 7.56
N TRP A 346 15.60 -10.15 7.26
CA TRP A 346 14.64 -9.35 8.03
C TRP A 346 14.60 -9.80 9.50
N SER A 347 14.37 -8.87 10.41
CA SER A 347 14.12 -9.17 11.82
C SER A 347 12.75 -9.83 11.97
N THR A 348 12.70 -10.95 12.70
CA THR A 348 11.51 -11.81 12.79
C THR A 348 10.84 -11.76 14.16
N ASP A 349 11.59 -11.36 15.19
CA ASP A 349 11.19 -11.52 16.59
C ASP A 349 10.05 -10.58 17.01
N CYS A 350 9.85 -9.49 16.27
CA CYS A 350 8.77 -8.51 16.50
C CYS A 350 7.44 -8.87 15.81
N TYR A 351 7.34 -10.05 15.16
CA TYR A 351 6.15 -10.48 14.44
C TYR A 351 5.46 -11.66 15.12
N GLU A 352 4.12 -11.67 15.13
CA GLU A 352 3.34 -12.80 15.65
C GLU A 352 3.55 -14.06 14.82
N ARG A 353 3.72 -13.90 13.51
CA ARG A 353 3.92 -14.99 12.57
C ARG A 353 4.70 -14.54 11.35
N VAL A 354 5.65 -15.38 10.92
CA VAL A 354 6.40 -15.21 9.68
C VAL A 354 5.97 -16.29 8.69
N HIS A 355 5.52 -15.89 7.50
CA HIS A 355 5.20 -16.80 6.41
C HIS A 355 6.29 -16.70 5.34
N THR A 356 6.80 -17.86 4.90
CA THR A 356 7.89 -17.96 3.93
C THR A 356 7.47 -18.70 2.67
N PHE A 357 8.15 -18.45 1.55
CA PHE A 357 7.82 -19.02 0.23
C PHE A 357 9.07 -19.66 -0.43
N PRO A 358 9.69 -20.68 0.21
CA PRO A 358 11.00 -21.19 -0.18
C PRO A 358 11.06 -21.81 -1.58
N ALA A 359 10.00 -22.50 -2.02
CA ALA A 359 9.94 -23.10 -3.36
C ALA A 359 9.98 -22.04 -4.47
N LEU A 360 9.22 -20.96 -4.29
CA LEU A 360 9.22 -19.84 -5.22
C LEU A 360 10.58 -19.13 -5.24
N THR A 361 11.20 -18.97 -4.06
CA THR A 361 12.54 -18.38 -3.90
C THR A 361 13.64 -19.25 -4.56
N LEU A 362 13.56 -20.58 -4.43
CA LEU A 362 14.47 -21.51 -5.12
C LEU A 362 14.32 -21.40 -6.64
N TRP A 363 13.08 -21.37 -7.14
CA TRP A 363 12.81 -21.18 -8.56
C TRP A 363 13.41 -19.86 -9.09
N ARG A 364 13.29 -18.75 -8.34
CA ARG A 364 13.95 -17.47 -8.68
C ARG A 364 15.45 -17.64 -8.81
N ALA A 365 16.08 -18.31 -7.84
CA ALA A 365 17.51 -18.49 -7.80
C ALA A 365 18.01 -19.29 -9.01
N LEU A 366 17.33 -20.39 -9.35
CA LEU A 366 17.63 -21.21 -10.52
C LEU A 366 17.44 -20.43 -11.83
N ALA A 367 16.28 -19.80 -12.01
CA ALA A 367 15.99 -19.01 -13.21
C ALA A 367 16.98 -17.85 -13.41
N SER A 368 17.39 -17.18 -12.32
CA SER A 368 18.35 -16.08 -12.39
C SER A 368 19.74 -16.54 -12.82
N ARG A 369 20.18 -17.74 -12.40
CA ARG A 369 21.46 -18.33 -12.80
C ARG A 369 21.47 -18.75 -14.27
N MET A 370 20.38 -19.37 -14.75
CA MET A 370 20.26 -19.80 -16.15
C MET A 370 20.21 -18.62 -17.14
N LEU A 371 19.79 -17.44 -16.68
CA LEU A 371 19.63 -16.23 -17.49
C LEU A 371 20.78 -15.22 -17.29
N ALA A 372 21.92 -15.65 -16.74
CA ALA A 372 23.02 -14.76 -16.38
C ALA A 372 23.64 -14.03 -17.58
N SER A 373 23.61 -14.57 -18.80
CA SER A 373 24.25 -13.94 -19.97
C SER A 373 23.39 -12.91 -20.72
N ARG A 374 22.12 -12.68 -20.35
CA ARG A 374 21.20 -11.80 -21.10
C ARG A 374 20.46 -10.79 -20.19
N ALA A 375 20.96 -9.57 -20.10
CA ALA A 375 20.48 -8.53 -19.18
C ALA A 375 18.96 -8.25 -19.29
N ALA A 376 18.45 -8.02 -20.50
CA ALA A 376 17.02 -7.75 -20.73
C ALA A 376 16.12 -8.94 -20.31
N VAL A 377 16.57 -10.17 -20.55
CA VAL A 377 15.82 -11.38 -20.18
C VAL A 377 15.77 -11.55 -18.66
N ARG A 378 16.88 -11.21 -17.98
CA ARG A 378 16.97 -11.23 -16.50
C ARG A 378 16.00 -10.25 -15.85
N GLN A 379 15.87 -9.03 -16.37
CA GLN A 379 14.93 -8.04 -15.84
C GLN A 379 13.47 -8.47 -16.02
N ARG A 380 13.10 -9.00 -17.20
CA ARG A 380 11.77 -9.59 -17.44
C ARG A 380 11.48 -10.78 -16.52
N ALA A 381 12.49 -11.60 -16.23
CA ALA A 381 12.36 -12.70 -15.26
C ALA A 381 12.14 -12.18 -13.83
N SER A 382 12.82 -11.09 -13.44
CA SER A 382 12.62 -10.44 -12.13
C SER A 382 11.20 -9.90 -11.96
N ILE A 383 10.63 -9.24 -12.99
CA ILE A 383 9.23 -8.76 -12.95
C ILE A 383 8.26 -9.95 -12.81
N ARG A 384 8.45 -11.02 -13.60
CA ARG A 384 7.63 -12.23 -13.50
C ARG A 384 7.71 -12.88 -12.13
N PHE A 385 8.89 -12.90 -11.51
CA PHE A 385 9.03 -13.40 -10.14
C PHE A 385 8.25 -12.55 -9.15
N ARG A 386 8.38 -11.21 -9.18
CA ARG A 386 7.65 -10.31 -8.29
C ARG A 386 6.14 -10.46 -8.43
N GLN A 387 5.65 -10.61 -9.65
CA GLN A 387 4.23 -10.88 -9.91
C GLN A 387 3.75 -12.19 -9.27
N ARG A 388 4.55 -13.26 -9.35
CA ARG A 388 4.22 -14.55 -8.70
C ARG A 388 4.29 -14.46 -7.18
N LEU A 389 5.29 -13.76 -6.64
CA LEU A 389 5.43 -13.54 -5.21
C LEU A 389 4.26 -12.73 -4.65
N ALA A 390 3.90 -11.65 -5.31
CA ALA A 390 2.73 -10.84 -4.97
C ALA A 390 1.43 -11.66 -4.95
N ARG A 391 1.23 -12.55 -5.95
CA ARG A 391 0.07 -13.46 -5.95
C ARG A 391 0.07 -14.39 -4.75
N ALA A 392 1.19 -15.05 -4.47
CA ALA A 392 1.31 -15.95 -3.32
C ALA A 392 1.09 -15.22 -1.98
N TYR A 393 1.55 -13.96 -1.86
CA TYR A 393 1.30 -13.13 -0.68
C TYR A 393 -0.18 -12.81 -0.53
N VAL A 394 -0.83 -12.35 -1.60
CA VAL A 394 -2.26 -12.06 -1.62
C VAL A 394 -3.10 -13.30 -1.27
N GLU A 395 -2.73 -14.48 -1.76
CA GLU A 395 -3.41 -15.75 -1.44
C GLU A 395 -3.29 -16.15 0.05
N SER A 396 -2.29 -15.62 0.77
CA SER A 396 -2.10 -15.83 2.22
C SER A 396 -2.66 -14.72 3.11
N LEU A 397 -3.26 -13.69 2.50
CA LEU A 397 -3.99 -12.66 3.22
C LEU A 397 -5.26 -13.24 3.85
N HIS A 398 -5.55 -12.80 5.05
CA HIS A 398 -6.83 -13.01 5.69
C HIS A 398 -7.73 -11.79 5.44
N TYR A 399 -9.04 -11.97 5.40
CA TYR A 399 -10.00 -10.86 5.25
C TYR A 399 -9.99 -9.90 6.46
N LEU A 400 -9.43 -10.35 7.58
CA LEU A 400 -9.25 -9.56 8.80
C LEU A 400 -7.98 -8.70 8.80
N ASP A 401 -7.09 -8.82 7.81
CA ASP A 401 -5.90 -7.94 7.79
C ASP A 401 -6.30 -6.54 7.28
N GLU A 402 -6.30 -5.55 8.14
CA GLU A 402 -6.87 -4.23 7.82
C GLU A 402 -5.83 -3.26 7.26
N HIS A 403 -4.58 -3.46 7.67
CA HIS A 403 -3.47 -2.63 7.29
C HIS A 403 -2.37 -3.46 6.62
N ILE A 404 -1.85 -2.97 5.50
CA ILE A 404 -0.76 -3.59 4.76
C ILE A 404 0.42 -2.62 4.68
N VAL A 405 1.60 -3.06 5.08
CA VAL A 405 2.85 -2.37 4.76
C VAL A 405 3.49 -3.13 3.61
N ILE A 406 3.77 -2.47 2.49
CA ILE A 406 4.21 -3.14 1.26
C ILE A 406 5.45 -2.50 0.66
N ALA A 407 6.40 -3.34 0.23
CA ALA A 407 7.56 -2.89 -0.54
C ALA A 407 7.14 -2.43 -1.95
N GLN A 408 7.70 -1.30 -2.39
CA GLN A 408 7.40 -0.65 -3.67
C GLN A 408 7.40 -1.62 -4.86
N GLU A 409 8.34 -2.56 -4.93
CA GLU A 409 8.47 -3.50 -6.04
C GLU A 409 7.33 -4.54 -6.14
N LEU A 410 6.54 -4.72 -5.07
CA LEU A 410 5.37 -5.58 -5.03
C LEU A 410 4.07 -4.80 -5.26
N LEU A 411 4.08 -3.49 -4.97
CA LEU A 411 2.92 -2.62 -4.98
C LEU A 411 2.07 -2.71 -6.27
N PRO A 412 2.60 -2.50 -7.49
CA PRO A 412 1.77 -2.53 -8.69
C PRO A 412 1.12 -3.90 -8.94
N HIS A 413 1.80 -4.98 -8.55
CA HIS A 413 1.27 -6.33 -8.71
C HIS A 413 0.13 -6.62 -7.72
N VAL A 414 0.30 -6.23 -6.45
CA VAL A 414 -0.72 -6.39 -5.41
C VAL A 414 -1.93 -5.48 -5.70
N TRP A 415 -1.69 -4.28 -6.22
CA TRP A 415 -2.72 -3.36 -6.70
C TRP A 415 -3.58 -3.99 -7.81
N GLN A 416 -2.95 -4.54 -8.86
CA GLN A 416 -3.66 -5.19 -9.97
C GLN A 416 -4.48 -6.44 -9.56
N LEU A 417 -4.12 -7.08 -8.44
CA LEU A 417 -4.89 -8.19 -7.86
C LEU A 417 -6.13 -7.71 -7.07
N GLY A 418 -6.30 -6.39 -6.92
CA GLY A 418 -7.38 -5.74 -6.17
C GLY A 418 -7.29 -5.96 -4.66
N ALA A 419 -6.16 -6.46 -4.15
CA ALA A 419 -6.03 -6.88 -2.75
C ALA A 419 -6.03 -5.70 -1.76
N LEU A 420 -5.64 -4.51 -2.23
CA LEU A 420 -5.59 -3.28 -1.43
C LEU A 420 -6.94 -2.57 -1.33
N GLN A 421 -7.89 -2.85 -2.22
CA GLN A 421 -9.20 -2.18 -2.25
C GLN A 421 -9.93 -2.36 -0.90
N GLY A 422 -10.27 -1.28 -0.20
CA GLY A 422 -10.93 -1.32 1.12
C GLY A 422 -10.00 -1.65 2.32
N ARG A 423 -8.69 -1.72 2.10
CA ARG A 423 -7.65 -1.82 3.14
C ARG A 423 -6.84 -0.53 3.18
N SER A 424 -6.32 -0.20 4.36
CA SER A 424 -5.32 0.87 4.46
C SER A 424 -3.94 0.28 4.15
N PHE A 425 -3.05 1.07 3.54
CA PHE A 425 -1.70 0.60 3.29
C PHE A 425 -0.65 1.71 3.28
N ASP A 426 0.54 1.34 3.71
CA ASP A 426 1.75 2.15 3.72
C ASP A 426 2.76 1.53 2.75
N VAL A 427 3.54 2.36 2.05
CA VAL A 427 4.49 1.89 1.03
C VAL A 427 5.92 2.16 1.46
N LEU A 428 6.75 1.12 1.46
CA LEU A 428 8.20 1.22 1.65
C LEU A 428 8.85 1.50 0.30
N MET A 429 9.26 2.74 0.06
CA MET A 429 9.83 3.20 -1.21
C MET A 429 11.34 3.33 -1.12
N SER A 430 12.04 2.56 -1.95
CA SER A 430 13.50 2.54 -2.02
C SER A 430 14.07 3.48 -3.07
N GLY A 431 13.24 3.96 -4.01
CA GLY A 431 13.65 4.88 -5.06
C GLY A 431 12.45 5.52 -5.75
N LEU A 432 12.74 6.36 -6.75
CA LEU A 432 11.71 7.11 -7.47
C LEU A 432 10.64 6.20 -8.10
N PRO A 433 9.39 6.66 -8.28
CA PRO A 433 8.37 5.91 -9.00
C PRO A 433 8.80 5.57 -10.43
N MET A 434 8.30 4.45 -10.98
CA MET A 434 8.64 3.97 -12.33
C MET A 434 8.44 5.04 -13.41
N LYS A 435 7.38 5.86 -13.31
CA LYS A 435 7.12 6.97 -14.25
C LYS A 435 8.27 7.97 -14.26
N HIS A 436 8.77 8.35 -13.08
CA HIS A 436 9.88 9.29 -12.94
C HIS A 436 11.21 8.66 -13.39
N LEU A 437 11.44 7.39 -13.04
CA LEU A 437 12.61 6.65 -13.52
C LEU A 437 12.64 6.57 -15.05
N GLN A 438 11.50 6.27 -15.69
CA GLN A 438 11.42 6.23 -17.14
C GLN A 438 11.68 7.60 -17.77
N ALA A 439 11.09 8.67 -17.23
CA ALA A 439 11.34 10.02 -17.72
C ALA A 439 12.83 10.40 -17.65
N ARG A 440 13.52 10.05 -16.55
CA ARG A 440 14.98 10.27 -16.43
C ARG A 440 15.78 9.44 -17.44
N LEU A 441 15.38 8.19 -17.70
CA LEU A 441 16.04 7.36 -18.73
C LEU A 441 15.79 7.88 -20.14
N ASP A 442 14.60 8.42 -20.41
CA ASP A 442 14.26 9.01 -21.70
C ASP A 442 15.10 10.28 -21.93
N GLN A 443 15.26 11.12 -20.91
CA GLN A 443 16.19 12.25 -20.95
C GLN A 443 17.63 11.80 -21.15
N ALA A 444 18.12 10.82 -20.38
CA ALA A 444 19.46 10.28 -20.53
C ALA A 444 19.72 9.76 -21.95
N PHE A 445 18.73 9.06 -22.53
CA PHE A 445 18.81 8.54 -23.89
C PHE A 445 18.86 9.66 -24.95
N LEU A 446 18.11 10.75 -24.75
CA LEU A 446 18.20 11.92 -25.64
C LEU A 446 19.59 12.57 -25.60
N HIS A 447 20.25 12.58 -24.44
CA HIS A 447 21.62 13.08 -24.31
C HIS A 447 22.65 12.14 -24.94
N ASN A 448 22.44 10.83 -24.83
CA ASN A 448 23.36 9.80 -25.33
C ASN A 448 22.65 8.72 -26.17
N PRO A 449 22.19 9.04 -27.40
CA PRO A 449 21.42 8.10 -28.22
C PRO A 449 22.20 6.86 -28.65
N ALA A 450 23.54 6.94 -28.66
CA ALA A 450 24.43 5.83 -29.02
C ALA A 450 24.53 4.75 -27.92
N SER A 451 24.01 4.99 -26.71
CA SER A 451 24.10 4.01 -25.64
C SER A 451 23.23 2.78 -25.90
N THR A 452 23.87 1.62 -25.87
CA THR A 452 23.20 0.32 -25.98
C THR A 452 22.45 -0.05 -24.69
N THR A 453 22.68 0.66 -23.58
CA THR A 453 22.12 0.34 -22.27
C THR A 453 21.03 1.32 -21.82
N LEU A 454 20.89 2.51 -22.41
CA LEU A 454 19.84 3.46 -22.01
C LEU A 454 18.46 3.11 -22.58
N ALA A 455 18.41 2.35 -23.67
CA ALA A 455 17.19 1.78 -24.23
C ALA A 455 16.81 0.41 -23.61
N ASP A 456 17.57 -0.10 -22.63
CA ASP A 456 17.69 -1.53 -22.32
C ASP A 456 16.49 -2.26 -21.71
N PHE A 457 15.39 -1.55 -21.37
CA PHE A 457 14.00 -2.04 -21.24
C PHE A 457 13.19 -1.07 -20.37
N ARG A 458 11.96 -0.71 -20.79
CA ARG A 458 11.02 0.10 -20.02
C ARG A 458 10.00 -0.78 -19.28
N ALA A 459 9.50 -0.31 -18.15
CA ALA A 459 8.43 -1.01 -17.45
C ALA A 459 7.16 -1.04 -18.32
N PRO A 460 6.42 -2.15 -18.36
CA PRO A 460 5.14 -2.22 -19.07
C PRO A 460 4.21 -1.06 -18.64
N PRO A 461 3.54 -0.36 -19.57
CA PRO A 461 2.69 0.79 -19.23
C PRO A 461 1.61 0.47 -18.18
N GLY A 462 1.05 -0.74 -18.21
CA GLY A 462 0.07 -1.18 -17.23
C GLY A 462 0.62 -1.34 -15.80
N LEU A 463 1.93 -1.60 -15.63
CA LEU A 463 2.57 -1.61 -14.31
C LEU A 463 2.87 -0.19 -13.83
N VAL A 464 3.31 0.70 -14.72
CA VAL A 464 3.53 2.11 -14.40
C VAL A 464 2.24 2.76 -13.92
N ALA A 465 1.14 2.57 -14.66
CA ALA A 465 -0.18 3.08 -14.28
C ALA A 465 -0.68 2.47 -12.96
N ALA A 466 -0.42 1.18 -12.72
CA ALA A 466 -0.80 0.51 -11.47
C ALA A 466 -0.01 1.05 -10.27
N GLU A 467 1.30 1.30 -10.42
CA GLU A 467 2.12 1.88 -9.36
C GLU A 467 1.66 3.31 -9.05
N GLU A 468 1.46 4.15 -10.08
CA GLU A 468 1.00 5.53 -9.92
C GLU A 468 -0.37 5.58 -9.22
N ALA A 469 -1.32 4.76 -9.65
CA ALA A 469 -2.65 4.69 -9.05
C ALA A 469 -2.63 4.20 -7.59
N ALA A 470 -1.71 3.29 -7.25
CA ALA A 470 -1.54 2.77 -5.91
C ALA A 470 -0.86 3.79 -4.99
N LEU A 471 0.20 4.45 -5.45
CA LEU A 471 0.93 5.47 -4.70
C LEU A 471 0.03 6.67 -4.36
N ALA A 472 -0.84 7.07 -5.29
CA ALA A 472 -1.83 8.12 -5.05
C ALA A 472 -2.82 7.82 -3.90
N ARG A 473 -2.95 6.54 -3.52
CA ARG A 473 -3.86 6.05 -2.47
C ARG A 473 -3.15 5.51 -1.24
N ALA A 474 -1.82 5.50 -1.25
CA ALA A 474 -1.05 5.12 -0.09
C ALA A 474 -1.33 6.09 1.06
N ARG A 475 -1.56 5.55 2.27
CA ARG A 475 -1.75 6.36 3.47
C ARG A 475 -0.46 7.10 3.81
N ARG A 476 0.67 6.40 3.80
CA ARG A 476 2.01 6.97 3.98
C ARG A 476 3.01 6.37 2.99
N ILE A 477 3.98 7.19 2.62
CA ILE A 477 5.20 6.77 1.94
C ILE A 477 6.34 6.76 2.95
N ILE A 478 7.02 5.63 3.12
CA ILE A 478 8.16 5.50 4.03
C ILE A 478 9.38 5.30 3.18
N THR A 479 10.36 6.20 3.30
CA THR A 479 11.51 6.19 2.39
C THR A 479 12.74 6.78 3.06
N PRO A 480 13.94 6.21 2.87
CA PRO A 480 15.18 6.90 3.19
C PRO A 480 15.63 7.87 2.07
N HIS A 481 15.02 7.80 0.89
CA HIS A 481 15.45 8.54 -0.28
C HIS A 481 14.90 9.96 -0.28
N HIS A 482 15.78 10.96 -0.18
CA HIS A 482 15.40 12.38 -0.09
C HIS A 482 14.48 12.83 -1.24
N GLY A 483 14.88 12.57 -2.49
CA GLY A 483 14.06 12.92 -3.66
C GLY A 483 12.70 12.20 -3.73
N VAL A 484 12.51 11.06 -3.05
CA VAL A 484 11.18 10.44 -2.94
C VAL A 484 10.36 11.19 -1.89
N ALA A 485 10.96 11.55 -0.75
CA ALA A 485 10.27 12.28 0.30
C ALA A 485 9.74 13.65 -0.19
N GLU A 486 10.47 14.32 -1.09
CA GLU A 486 10.03 15.58 -1.70
C GLU A 486 8.82 15.43 -2.63
N LEU A 487 8.65 14.27 -3.27
CA LEU A 487 7.54 14.02 -4.20
C LEU A 487 6.19 13.81 -3.51
N PHE A 488 6.20 13.38 -2.24
CA PHE A 488 4.98 12.96 -1.55
C PHE A 488 4.77 13.74 -0.24
N ARG A 489 3.65 14.48 -0.16
CA ARG A 489 3.28 15.24 1.05
C ARG A 489 3.08 14.37 2.30
N ASN A 490 2.76 13.09 2.11
CA ASN A 490 2.57 12.10 3.16
C ASN A 490 3.79 11.17 3.33
N ALA A 491 4.99 11.65 2.96
CA ALA A 491 6.22 10.94 3.18
C ALA A 491 6.71 11.02 4.63
N THR A 492 7.25 9.92 5.13
CA THR A 492 8.08 9.83 6.33
C THR A 492 9.50 9.52 5.87
N LEU A 493 10.37 10.52 5.97
CA LEU A 493 11.79 10.36 5.66
C LEU A 493 12.48 9.59 6.79
N LEU A 494 13.17 8.51 6.41
CA LEU A 494 14.01 7.72 7.30
C LEU A 494 15.48 8.13 7.17
N PRO A 495 16.28 8.02 8.24
CA PRO A 495 17.72 8.09 8.09
C PRO A 495 18.22 6.87 7.30
N TRP A 496 19.22 7.09 6.45
CA TRP A 496 19.97 5.99 5.85
C TRP A 496 20.70 5.20 6.93
N ALA A 497 20.69 3.87 6.84
CA ALA A 497 21.38 3.04 7.81
C ALA A 497 22.89 3.19 7.60
N PRO A 498 23.69 3.34 8.67
CA PRO A 498 25.12 3.47 8.53
C PRO A 498 25.67 2.19 7.87
N PRO A 499 26.51 2.29 6.84
CA PRO A 499 27.21 1.14 6.31
C PRO A 499 28.08 0.52 7.40
N ARG A 500 28.40 -0.76 7.23
CA ARG A 500 29.31 -1.47 8.14
C ARG A 500 30.63 -0.71 8.20
N ALA A 501 31.09 -0.38 9.40
CA ALA A 501 32.17 0.58 9.66
C ALA A 501 33.39 0.32 8.77
N ALA A 502 33.73 1.31 7.93
CA ALA A 502 34.97 1.33 7.18
C ALA A 502 36.11 1.69 8.16
N SER A 503 37.08 0.79 8.33
CA SER A 503 38.28 1.05 9.13
C SER A 503 39.36 1.78 8.33
N ALA A 504 39.01 2.93 7.76
CA ALA A 504 39.96 3.77 7.03
C ALA A 504 40.00 5.16 7.66
N ALA A 505 41.16 5.54 8.19
CA ALA A 505 41.46 6.93 8.45
C ALA A 505 41.56 7.67 7.10
N PRO A 506 41.14 8.95 7.00
CA PRO A 506 41.33 9.73 5.79
C PRO A 506 42.81 9.76 5.41
N GLY A 507 43.16 9.08 4.32
CA GLY A 507 44.48 9.18 3.70
C GLY A 507 44.51 10.32 2.69
N ALA A 508 45.72 10.75 2.30
CA ALA A 508 45.93 11.60 1.13
C ALA A 508 45.73 10.76 -0.15
N GLY A 509 44.49 10.31 -0.36
CA GLY A 509 44.10 9.53 -1.54
C GLY A 509 44.40 10.30 -2.83
N PHE A 510 44.62 9.57 -3.91
CA PHE A 510 45.03 10.09 -5.22
C PHE A 510 44.19 9.50 -6.37
N LYS A 511 43.14 8.72 -6.06
CA LYS A 511 42.29 8.07 -7.07
C LYS A 511 40.91 8.74 -7.17
N ILE A 512 40.41 8.90 -8.40
CA ILE A 512 39.03 9.30 -8.69
C ILE A 512 38.21 8.03 -8.88
N VAL A 513 37.31 7.76 -7.95
CA VAL A 513 36.59 6.47 -7.89
C VAL A 513 35.19 6.60 -8.46
N PHE A 514 34.85 5.74 -9.42
CA PHE A 514 33.51 5.59 -9.98
C PHE A 514 32.81 4.35 -9.40
N PRO A 515 31.72 4.52 -8.62
CA PRO A 515 31.04 3.43 -7.94
C PRO A 515 30.07 2.68 -8.88
N GLY A 516 30.27 1.37 -8.98
CA GLY A 516 29.38 0.47 -9.71
C GLY A 516 29.75 0.26 -11.18
N PRO A 517 28.84 -0.35 -11.97
CA PRO A 517 29.12 -0.71 -13.36
C PRO A 517 29.14 0.52 -14.28
N SER A 518 30.05 0.54 -15.26
CA SER A 518 30.06 1.56 -16.32
C SER A 518 28.87 1.35 -17.26
N LEU A 519 27.84 2.18 -17.06
CA LEU A 519 26.55 2.16 -17.74
C LEU A 519 26.07 3.59 -17.98
N GLY A 520 25.35 3.84 -19.06
CA GLY A 520 24.78 5.15 -19.37
C GLY A 520 23.90 5.71 -18.27
N ARG A 521 23.00 4.89 -17.68
CA ARG A 521 22.14 5.34 -16.57
C ARG A 521 22.90 5.72 -15.29
N LYS A 522 24.16 5.29 -15.16
CA LYS A 522 25.08 5.63 -14.06
C LYS A 522 25.93 6.86 -14.35
N GLY A 523 25.70 7.55 -15.47
CA GLY A 523 26.43 8.75 -15.83
C GLY A 523 27.78 8.50 -16.47
N ALA A 524 28.00 7.29 -17.02
CA ALA A 524 29.30 6.91 -17.56
C ALA A 524 29.73 7.78 -18.76
N TYR A 525 28.78 8.31 -19.54
CA TYR A 525 29.08 9.15 -20.70
C TYR A 525 29.55 10.54 -20.28
N GLU A 526 28.88 11.12 -19.30
CA GLU A 526 29.19 12.41 -18.69
C GLU A 526 30.58 12.34 -18.05
N LEU A 527 30.83 11.30 -17.23
CA LEU A 527 32.15 11.10 -16.62
C LEU A 527 33.24 10.88 -17.67
N ARG A 528 32.96 10.14 -18.75
CA ARG A 528 33.92 9.93 -19.85
C ARG A 528 34.28 11.23 -20.56
N SER A 529 33.29 12.09 -20.82
CA SER A 529 33.52 13.40 -21.43
C SER A 529 34.43 14.26 -20.57
N VAL A 530 34.12 14.34 -19.27
CA VAL A 530 34.91 15.12 -18.31
C VAL A 530 36.32 14.54 -18.10
N ALA A 531 36.44 13.21 -18.04
CA ALA A 531 37.73 12.56 -17.89
C ALA A 531 38.68 12.85 -19.05
N ARG A 532 38.18 12.95 -20.29
CA ARG A 532 38.98 13.37 -21.45
C ARG A 532 39.36 14.85 -21.39
N ALA A 533 38.43 15.71 -21.01
CA ALA A 533 38.66 17.15 -20.93
C ALA A 533 39.74 17.51 -19.90
N LEU A 534 39.76 16.79 -18.77
CA LEU A 534 40.65 17.06 -17.64
C LEU A 534 41.85 16.11 -17.55
N ASP A 535 42.03 15.20 -18.52
CA ASP A 535 43.08 14.16 -18.53
C ASP A 535 43.11 13.33 -17.22
N LEU A 536 41.93 12.84 -16.82
CA LEU A 536 41.73 12.12 -15.56
C LEU A 536 42.03 10.63 -15.70
N ARG A 537 42.54 10.05 -14.61
CA ARG A 537 42.64 8.60 -14.41
C ARG A 537 41.51 8.13 -13.50
N LEU A 538 40.84 7.05 -13.86
CA LEU A 538 39.65 6.58 -13.14
C LEU A 538 39.85 5.19 -12.54
N SER A 539 39.33 5.00 -11.33
CA SER A 539 39.25 3.68 -10.69
C SER A 539 37.80 3.21 -10.62
N LEU A 540 37.50 2.08 -11.26
CA LEU A 540 36.16 1.55 -11.46
C LEU A 540 35.88 0.43 -10.45
N LEU A 541 34.78 0.53 -9.68
CA LEU A 541 34.36 -0.50 -8.71
C LEU A 541 33.40 -1.57 -9.30
N GLY A 542 33.19 -1.57 -10.61
CA GLY A 542 32.24 -2.47 -11.27
C GLY A 542 32.58 -2.76 -12.73
N PRO A 543 31.89 -3.74 -13.34
CA PRO A 543 32.17 -4.15 -14.71
C PRO A 543 31.78 -3.07 -15.72
N VAL A 544 32.50 -3.02 -16.83
CA VAL A 544 32.13 -2.21 -17.99
C VAL A 544 31.05 -2.94 -18.78
N LEU A 545 29.87 -2.32 -18.91
CA LEU A 545 28.70 -2.93 -19.55
C LEU A 545 28.21 -2.18 -20.80
N GLU A 546 28.77 -1.00 -21.07
CA GLU A 546 28.66 -0.33 -22.38
C GLU A 546 29.45 -1.07 -23.48
N ALA A 547 29.49 -0.50 -24.68
CA ALA A 547 30.20 -1.08 -25.82
C ALA A 547 31.67 -1.45 -25.49
N PRO A 548 32.24 -2.45 -26.17
CA PRO A 548 33.69 -2.70 -26.11
C PRO A 548 34.46 -1.41 -26.38
N ALA A 549 35.62 -1.22 -25.75
CA ALA A 549 36.43 -0.01 -25.91
C ALA A 549 35.76 1.30 -25.43
N PHE A 550 34.73 1.22 -24.57
CA PHE A 550 34.00 2.40 -24.09
C PHE A 550 34.91 3.49 -23.48
N TRP A 551 35.93 3.07 -22.73
CA TRP A 551 36.88 3.94 -22.02
C TRP A 551 38.17 4.24 -22.82
N ASP A 552 38.22 3.92 -24.12
CA ASP A 552 39.42 4.17 -24.94
C ASP A 552 39.86 5.64 -24.88
N GLY A 553 41.16 5.84 -24.71
CA GLY A 553 41.78 7.16 -24.51
C GLY A 553 41.67 7.71 -23.09
N ILE A 554 41.25 6.91 -22.11
CA ILE A 554 41.27 7.23 -20.68
C ILE A 554 41.95 6.09 -19.93
N GLU A 555 42.88 6.41 -19.03
CA GLU A 555 43.47 5.41 -18.15
C GLU A 555 42.45 4.96 -17.10
N VAL A 556 42.05 3.68 -17.15
CA VAL A 556 41.10 3.09 -16.21
C VAL A 556 41.70 1.89 -15.50
N GLU A 557 41.55 1.84 -14.17
CA GLU A 557 41.90 0.69 -13.34
C GLU A 557 40.61 0.03 -12.82
N LEU A 558 40.49 -1.28 -12.98
CA LEU A 558 39.39 -2.05 -12.41
C LEU A 558 39.77 -2.52 -11.01
N LEU A 559 39.19 -1.88 -10.00
CA LEU A 559 39.34 -2.30 -8.62
C LEU A 559 38.44 -3.52 -8.39
N GLY A 560 39.06 -4.67 -8.12
CA GLY A 560 38.34 -5.92 -7.81
C GLY A 560 37.43 -5.77 -6.59
N ARG A 561 36.48 -6.71 -6.40
CA ARG A 561 35.54 -6.72 -5.25
C ARG A 561 36.20 -6.97 -3.87
N ALA A 562 37.52 -6.96 -3.77
CA ALA A 562 38.23 -7.35 -2.57
C ALA A 562 38.47 -6.13 -1.65
N GLY A 563 37.68 -6.03 -0.58
CA GLY A 563 37.96 -5.19 0.59
C GLY A 563 37.63 -3.69 0.49
N ASP A 564 37.57 -3.03 1.65
CA ASP A 564 37.43 -1.58 1.82
C ASP A 564 38.73 -0.81 1.46
N ASP A 565 39.71 -1.48 0.83
CA ASP A 565 41.03 -0.90 0.49
C ASP A 565 40.91 0.28 -0.47
N TRP A 566 39.89 0.28 -1.33
CA TRP A 566 39.61 1.40 -2.25
C TRP A 566 39.33 2.73 -1.53
N LEU A 567 38.80 2.69 -0.31
CA LEU A 567 38.51 3.91 0.46
C LEU A 567 39.79 4.64 0.86
N ARG A 568 40.91 3.93 1.05
CA ARG A 568 42.18 4.53 1.50
C ARG A 568 42.85 5.35 0.39
N GLU A 569 42.65 4.93 -0.85
CA GLU A 569 43.30 5.52 -2.02
C GLU A 569 42.41 6.56 -2.72
N ALA A 570 41.13 6.63 -2.37
CA ALA A 570 40.17 7.54 -2.99
C ALA A 570 40.40 8.99 -2.54
N ALA A 571 40.70 9.86 -3.51
CA ALA A 571 40.69 11.32 -3.33
C ALA A 571 39.27 11.88 -3.37
N VAL A 572 38.44 11.32 -4.25
CA VAL A 572 37.03 11.71 -4.47
C VAL A 572 36.26 10.54 -5.05
N VAL A 573 34.98 10.42 -4.67
CA VAL A 573 34.05 9.46 -5.28
C VAL A 573 33.05 10.22 -6.15
N VAL A 574 32.89 9.79 -7.39
CA VAL A 574 32.04 10.46 -8.38
C VAL A 574 30.93 9.55 -8.90
N SER A 575 29.67 9.90 -8.62
CA SER A 575 28.46 9.20 -9.11
C SER A 575 27.52 10.16 -9.84
N PRO A 576 27.80 10.51 -11.12
CA PRO A 576 26.98 11.41 -11.92
C PRO A 576 25.71 10.71 -12.47
N SER A 577 25.09 9.86 -11.66
CA SER A 577 24.05 8.92 -12.08
C SER A 577 22.75 9.62 -12.49
N TRP A 578 22.12 9.17 -13.57
CA TRP A 578 20.73 9.54 -13.88
C TRP A 578 19.75 8.83 -12.95
N ILE A 579 20.05 7.56 -12.64
CA ILE A 579 19.35 6.72 -11.68
C ILE A 579 20.38 5.99 -10.84
N ASP A 580 20.26 6.09 -9.53
CA ASP A 580 21.10 5.36 -8.59
C ASP A 580 20.31 4.28 -7.82
N GLY A 581 21.06 3.36 -7.22
CA GLY A 581 20.55 2.42 -6.23
C GLY A 581 20.78 2.94 -4.81
N PRO A 582 20.72 2.05 -3.80
CA PRO A 582 21.06 2.42 -2.44
C PRO A 582 22.49 3.04 -2.36
N PRO A 583 22.67 4.21 -1.71
CA PRO A 583 23.92 4.98 -1.74
C PRO A 583 24.99 4.45 -0.75
N GLN A 584 25.07 3.13 -0.55
CA GLN A 584 25.92 2.53 0.48
C GLN A 584 27.41 2.85 0.29
N GLN A 585 27.93 2.79 -0.94
CA GLN A 585 29.31 3.15 -1.24
C GLN A 585 29.59 4.65 -1.04
N LEU A 586 28.60 5.50 -1.32
CA LEU A 586 28.71 6.95 -1.10
C LEU A 586 28.70 7.27 0.39
N LEU A 587 27.84 6.60 1.17
CA LEU A 587 27.80 6.71 2.63
C LEU A 587 29.12 6.24 3.27
N GLN A 588 29.74 5.17 2.74
CA GLN A 588 31.06 4.72 3.20
C GLN A 588 32.12 5.81 2.99
N ALA A 589 32.15 6.42 1.80
CA ALA A 589 33.07 7.50 1.48
C ALA A 589 32.87 8.73 2.38
N LEU A 590 31.61 9.15 2.56
CA LEU A 590 31.27 10.29 3.41
C LEU A 590 31.63 10.06 4.88
N LEU A 591 31.41 8.84 5.40
CA LEU A 591 31.81 8.47 6.77
C LEU A 591 33.33 8.43 6.94
N ALA A 592 34.08 8.06 5.89
CA ALA A 592 35.53 8.14 5.87
C ALA A 592 36.07 9.57 5.66
N GLY A 593 35.18 10.57 5.51
CA GLY A 593 35.55 11.97 5.28
C GLY A 593 35.95 12.29 3.84
N ILE A 594 35.77 11.36 2.91
CA ILE A 594 36.14 11.49 1.50
C ILE A 594 35.06 12.32 0.78
N PRO A 595 35.45 13.35 -0.01
CA PRO A 595 34.51 14.09 -0.85
C PRO A 595 33.74 13.19 -1.83
N VAL A 596 32.45 13.44 -1.96
CA VAL A 596 31.56 12.78 -2.92
C VAL A 596 30.96 13.83 -3.84
N ILE A 597 31.05 13.59 -5.15
CA ILE A 597 30.34 14.35 -6.19
C ILE A 597 29.27 13.42 -6.75
N ALA A 598 28.00 13.75 -6.56
CA ALA A 598 26.90 12.91 -7.02
C ALA A 598 25.74 13.74 -7.56
N THR A 599 24.74 13.07 -8.15
CA THR A 599 23.47 13.71 -8.47
C THR A 599 22.44 13.49 -7.38
N ASP A 600 21.31 14.18 -7.47
CA ASP A 600 20.13 13.96 -6.62
C ASP A 600 19.60 12.50 -6.68
N ALA A 601 19.98 11.73 -7.70
CA ALA A 601 19.57 10.35 -7.90
C ALA A 601 20.10 9.41 -6.79
N CYS A 602 21.13 9.83 -6.04
CA CYS A 602 21.64 9.05 -4.91
C CYS A 602 20.71 9.05 -3.69
N GLY A 603 19.74 9.96 -3.62
CA GLY A 603 18.78 10.04 -2.53
C GLY A 603 19.34 10.51 -1.19
N LEU A 604 20.57 11.04 -1.15
CA LEU A 604 21.14 11.68 0.02
C LEU A 604 20.70 13.15 0.11
N PRO A 605 20.41 13.68 1.31
CA PRO A 605 20.19 15.11 1.50
C PRO A 605 21.51 15.89 1.32
N PRO A 606 21.44 17.22 1.04
CA PRO A 606 22.62 18.08 1.08
C PRO A 606 23.33 17.97 2.43
N GLN A 607 24.64 17.70 2.42
CA GLN A 607 25.43 17.50 3.63
C GLN A 607 26.91 17.77 3.38
N LYS A 608 27.70 17.86 4.46
CA LYS A 608 29.15 18.09 4.38
C LYS A 608 29.83 17.02 3.51
N ASN A 609 30.81 17.44 2.72
CA ASN A 609 31.57 16.60 1.78
C ASN A 609 30.73 15.96 0.66
N LEU A 610 29.46 16.34 0.49
CA LEU A 610 28.64 15.95 -0.66
C LEU A 610 28.37 17.16 -1.56
N THR A 611 28.88 17.11 -2.79
CA THR A 611 28.57 18.08 -3.84
C THR A 611 27.52 17.47 -4.76
N LEU A 612 26.36 18.10 -4.85
CA LEU A 612 25.29 17.68 -5.76
C LEU A 612 25.38 18.45 -7.08
N VAL A 613 25.49 17.72 -8.19
CA VAL A 613 25.43 18.24 -9.57
C VAL A 613 24.17 17.73 -10.27
N ALA A 614 23.66 18.49 -11.23
CA ALA A 614 22.50 18.04 -12.01
C ALA A 614 22.89 16.85 -12.92
N ALA A 615 21.99 15.87 -13.05
CA ALA A 615 22.21 14.76 -13.98
C ALA A 615 22.30 15.26 -15.42
N GLY A 616 23.31 14.80 -16.17
CA GLY A 616 23.59 15.26 -17.54
C GLY A 616 24.41 16.55 -17.64
N ASP A 617 24.59 17.30 -16.54
CA ASP A 617 25.36 18.54 -16.54
C ASP A 617 26.87 18.25 -16.46
N SER A 618 27.45 18.02 -17.63
CA SER A 618 28.89 17.72 -17.74
C SER A 618 29.76 18.93 -17.36
N VAL A 619 29.27 20.16 -17.49
CA VAL A 619 30.02 21.38 -17.15
C VAL A 619 30.13 21.54 -15.63
N ALA A 620 29.01 21.38 -14.92
CA ALA A 620 29.03 21.40 -13.45
C ALA A 620 29.87 20.25 -12.90
N LEU A 621 29.81 19.06 -13.53
CA LEU A 621 30.65 17.92 -13.16
C LEU A 621 32.14 18.20 -13.38
N GLU A 622 32.50 18.82 -14.50
CA GLU A 622 33.88 19.22 -14.80
C GLU A 622 34.42 20.22 -13.77
N LEU A 623 33.65 21.28 -13.47
CA LEU A 623 34.01 22.27 -12.45
C LEU A 623 34.19 21.63 -11.07
N ALA A 624 33.34 20.68 -10.70
CA ALA A 624 33.45 19.96 -9.43
C ALA A 624 34.68 19.04 -9.37
N LEU A 625 35.10 18.47 -10.51
CA LEU A 625 36.26 17.57 -10.60
C LEU A 625 37.59 18.30 -10.82
N GLN A 626 37.57 19.55 -11.27
CA GLN A 626 38.77 20.35 -11.58
C GLN A 626 39.82 20.40 -10.45
N PRO A 627 39.44 20.52 -9.15
CA PRO A 627 40.42 20.51 -8.04
C PRO A 627 41.22 19.20 -7.96
N TYR A 628 40.64 18.09 -8.42
CA TYR A 628 41.23 16.75 -8.35
C TYR A 628 42.07 16.40 -9.58
N ALA A 629 41.93 17.14 -10.68
CA ALA A 629 42.68 16.91 -11.93
C ALA A 629 44.20 17.09 -11.77
N ARG A 630 44.64 18.02 -10.90
CA ARG A 630 46.06 18.25 -10.62
C ARG A 630 46.67 17.19 -9.69
N ALA A 631 45.83 16.52 -8.90
CA ALA A 631 46.24 15.62 -7.83
C ALA A 631 46.60 14.20 -8.30
N CYS A 632 46.19 13.80 -9.51
CA CYS A 632 46.13 12.38 -9.91
C CYS A 632 46.99 12.05 -11.15
N ARG A 633 48.08 12.80 -11.40
CA ARG A 633 48.90 12.66 -12.64
C ARG A 633 49.80 11.41 -12.69
N SER A 634 50.04 10.72 -11.57
CA SER A 634 50.75 9.44 -11.52
C SER A 634 50.04 8.45 -10.57
N PHE A 635 49.96 7.18 -10.96
CA PHE A 635 49.55 6.12 -10.04
C PHE A 635 50.72 5.82 -9.10
N GLY A 636 50.58 6.12 -7.80
CA GLY A 636 51.51 5.62 -6.76
C GLY A 636 52.41 6.61 -6.03
N GLU A 637 52.24 7.93 -6.15
CA GLU A 637 52.93 8.89 -5.27
C GLU A 637 51.96 9.62 -4.32
N PRO A 638 52.12 9.51 -2.98
CA PRO A 638 51.36 10.31 -2.03
C PRO A 638 51.81 11.78 -2.06
N PHE A 639 50.86 12.69 -1.84
CA PHE A 639 51.11 14.14 -1.79
C PHE A 639 52.20 14.51 -0.77
N ALA A 640 53.27 15.17 -1.26
CA ALA A 640 54.01 16.12 -0.46
C ALA A 640 53.19 17.41 -0.39
N CYS A 641 52.54 17.63 0.76
CA CYS A 641 51.71 18.81 1.01
C CYS A 641 52.56 20.08 0.97
N ALA A 642 52.30 20.99 0.03
CA ALA A 642 52.66 22.39 0.17
C ALA A 642 51.44 23.13 0.73
N ALA A 643 51.55 23.54 1.99
CA ALA A 643 50.57 24.40 2.63
C ALA A 643 50.44 25.75 1.91
N GLY A 644 49.22 26.16 1.60
CA GLY A 644 48.90 27.54 1.23
C GLY A 644 47.89 27.69 0.09
N LEU A 645 46.61 27.63 0.42
CA LEU A 645 45.61 28.70 0.23
C LEU A 645 44.22 28.23 0.67
#